data_AF-A0A8J5EJL4-F1
#
_entry.id   AF-A0A8J5EJL4-F1
#
_cell.length_a   1.000
_cell.length_b   1.000
_cell.length_c   1.000
_cell.angle_alpha   90.00
_cell.angle_beta   90.00
_cell.angle_gamma   90.00
#
_symmetry.space_group_name_H-M   'P 1'
#
loop_
_entity.id
_entity.type
_entity.pdbx_description
1 polymer ?
#
loop_
_entity_poly.entity_id
_entity_poly.type
_entity_poly.pdbx_seq_one_letter_code
_entity_poly.pdbx_strand_id
1 'polypeptide(L)'
;MIRGFLRQGRILRPSTVHSRLRYYSDDKKPTQGLDFGALNDEIGSERENSSNENNKSEGQAINSDLVGSSSSAHETPAKPWYLRDQPEAKEEPVNIDLGLPDGAMNDIAKQLARDAIYDIKYIPEQDIVIGSGKSSRHIYKAGREIMSVLKHQHDVLPTAEGLFKKNAQRMSYRRMLKKARKQNLEFPDSEWVVIDSQMGFHVHIFTAEKRELVNLEDLYKFEMDEEEVEISPEDFEWAEKGRKNVIDGDEFLSGQQNSDPFLRSDSITGLPKKPSNNPFDGGIGSGQRRSMHTSAPAEATIAVNLDGESAAGKEDESKVHPSIVPVFMYENWAAKGEKDKILAKLDDLQPHEDRKVLVLRGIANFLKLSTTGFNDVPQAVEELFEVFSPSDASNDEWRVAFQALRNAYYLNHKCVPTQALVDFLVSQQAAGAAVVNKQVQDVIEVTIDSQQYETVGVTSVKEWNRVVDAKVQVIKQLIESFGLVTPARHLGTDKFIRVMARALTQRTSASFGLKVPAQTETTKHPIDGRLRRLESGNKIKNMNRMTLFVFFAAYANAYDWKSFFNLVQRCHKETKTDTAHVLMVTTLVLHSRDETAYYRLMESGLDDLRDAKGNLPLDKECAEKLTAIMDHIDPEHQRFQHLRRQTSTFA
;
A
#
# COMPACT_ATOMS: atom_id res chain seq x y z
N MET A 1 3.97 16.01 2.17
CA MET A 1 5.37 16.36 1.86
C MET A 1 5.99 15.45 0.79
N ILE A 2 6.50 14.25 1.12
CA ILE A 2 7.31 13.35 0.25
C ILE A 2 6.83 13.26 -1.22
N ARG A 3 5.56 12.94 -1.45
CA ARG A 3 4.97 12.82 -2.80
C ARG A 3 4.98 14.12 -3.62
N GLY A 4 4.95 15.28 -2.97
CA GLY A 4 5.07 16.59 -3.63
C GLY A 4 6.50 16.82 -4.11
N PHE A 5 7.46 16.59 -3.22
CA PHE A 5 8.89 16.72 -3.50
C PHE A 5 9.34 15.79 -4.65
N LEU A 6 9.01 14.49 -4.55
CA LEU A 6 9.30 13.50 -5.60
C LEU A 6 8.57 13.78 -6.94
N ARG A 7 7.52 14.61 -6.96
CA ARG A 7 6.88 15.07 -8.20
C ARG A 7 7.59 16.25 -8.84
N GLN A 8 8.23 17.12 -8.08
CA GLN A 8 8.96 18.29 -8.61
C GLN A 8 10.15 17.86 -9.48
N GLY A 9 10.79 16.72 -9.18
CA GLY A 9 11.81 16.12 -10.05
C GLY A 9 11.31 15.53 -11.38
N ARG A 10 9.99 15.37 -11.60
CA ARG A 10 9.43 14.67 -12.78
C ARG A 10 9.27 15.57 -14.03
N ILE A 11 10.22 16.46 -14.29
CA ILE A 11 10.13 17.42 -15.41
C ILE A 11 10.45 16.77 -16.77
N LEU A 12 11.14 15.63 -16.82
CA LEU A 12 11.45 14.92 -18.08
C LEU A 12 10.49 13.74 -18.33
N ARG A 13 9.65 13.86 -19.36
CA ARG A 13 8.78 12.77 -19.83
C ARG A 13 9.60 11.70 -20.58
N PRO A 14 9.37 10.39 -20.38
CA PRO A 14 10.15 9.32 -21.02
C PRO A 14 10.07 9.19 -22.56
N SER A 15 9.34 10.05 -23.27
CA SER A 15 8.99 9.89 -24.68
C SER A 15 10.14 10.10 -25.68
N THR A 16 11.32 10.54 -25.24
CA THR A 16 12.47 10.90 -26.11
C THR A 16 13.69 9.98 -25.98
N VAL A 17 13.71 9.02 -25.04
CA VAL A 17 14.90 8.19 -24.77
C VAL A 17 14.99 6.95 -25.67
N HIS A 18 13.89 6.49 -26.25
CA HIS A 18 13.84 5.24 -27.05
C HIS A 18 14.44 5.32 -28.47
N SER A 19 14.95 6.48 -28.91
CA SER A 19 15.43 6.69 -30.29
C SER A 19 16.96 6.72 -30.45
N ARG A 20 17.76 6.65 -29.38
CA ARG A 20 19.23 6.82 -29.43
C ARG A 20 20.11 5.59 -29.15
N LEU A 21 19.53 4.40 -29.00
CA LEU A 21 20.24 3.15 -28.70
C LEU A 21 20.15 2.08 -29.83
N ARG A 22 20.17 2.52 -31.10
CA ARG A 22 20.16 1.62 -32.29
C ARG A 22 21.26 1.89 -33.33
N TYR A 23 22.38 2.47 -32.91
CA TYR A 23 23.59 2.54 -33.73
C TYR A 23 24.78 2.06 -32.91
N TYR A 24 25.04 0.75 -32.94
CA TYR A 24 26.37 0.10 -32.88
C TYR A 24 26.18 -1.43 -32.81
N SER A 25 25.95 -2.05 -33.96
CA SER A 25 26.24 -3.46 -34.22
C SER A 25 26.22 -3.72 -35.73
N ASP A 26 27.32 -3.36 -36.40
CA ASP A 26 27.58 -3.91 -37.73
C ASP A 26 27.91 -5.40 -37.57
N ASP A 27 27.01 -6.27 -38.05
CA ASP A 27 27.46 -7.53 -38.64
C ASP A 27 26.44 -8.08 -39.64
N LYS A 28 26.95 -8.59 -40.77
CA LYS A 28 26.18 -8.79 -42.01
C LYS A 28 25.62 -10.20 -42.13
N LYS A 29 24.29 -10.35 -42.26
CA LYS A 29 23.65 -11.40 -43.10
C LYS A 29 22.34 -10.88 -43.72
N PRO A 30 22.04 -11.20 -45.00
CA PRO A 30 20.81 -10.74 -45.65
C PRO A 30 19.64 -11.66 -45.31
N THR A 31 18.52 -11.09 -44.88
CA THR A 31 17.21 -11.76 -44.85
C THR A 31 16.35 -11.23 -46.00
N GLN A 32 15.78 -12.16 -46.77
CA GLN A 32 14.89 -11.86 -47.89
C GLN A 32 13.62 -11.16 -47.40
N GLY A 33 13.11 -10.21 -48.19
CA GLY A 33 11.90 -9.49 -47.87
C GLY A 33 10.66 -10.38 -47.96
N LEU A 34 9.77 -10.26 -46.97
CA LEU A 34 8.40 -10.73 -47.05
C LEU A 34 7.48 -9.53 -47.29
N ASP A 35 6.75 -9.58 -48.38
CA ASP A 35 5.80 -8.55 -48.81
C ASP A 35 4.49 -8.68 -48.02
N PHE A 36 3.94 -7.56 -47.55
CA PHE A 36 2.72 -7.50 -46.73
C PHE A 36 1.49 -7.04 -47.52
N GLY A 37 1.52 -7.15 -48.86
CA GLY A 37 0.47 -6.69 -49.76
C GLY A 37 -0.79 -7.56 -49.88
N ALA A 38 -0.83 -8.80 -49.35
CA ALA A 38 -1.88 -9.77 -49.65
C ALA A 38 -2.54 -10.40 -48.39
N LEU A 39 -3.45 -9.67 -47.74
CA LEU A 39 -4.33 -10.27 -46.71
C LEU A 39 -5.59 -9.42 -46.41
N ASN A 40 -6.35 -9.05 -47.45
CA ASN A 40 -7.57 -8.23 -47.28
C ASN A 40 -8.80 -8.65 -48.14
N ASP A 41 -8.67 -9.65 -49.03
CA ASP A 41 -9.72 -10.04 -50.00
C ASP A 41 -10.21 -11.50 -49.80
N GLU A 42 -10.54 -11.91 -48.56
CA GLU A 42 -11.05 -13.29 -48.32
C GLU A 42 -12.10 -13.42 -47.19
N ILE A 43 -13.00 -12.44 -47.04
CA ILE A 43 -14.26 -12.61 -46.28
C ILE A 43 -15.37 -11.81 -47.01
N GLY A 44 -15.99 -12.40 -48.05
CA GLY A 44 -16.89 -11.63 -48.95
C GLY A 44 -17.98 -12.37 -49.74
N SER A 45 -18.06 -13.70 -49.67
CA SER A 45 -19.11 -14.56 -50.26
C SER A 45 -18.90 -15.98 -49.68
N GLU A 46 -19.88 -16.87 -49.47
CA GLU A 46 -21.15 -17.13 -50.15
C GLU A 46 -22.16 -17.72 -49.14
N ARG A 47 -23.47 -17.44 -49.27
CA ARG A 47 -24.54 -18.38 -48.88
C ARG A 47 -25.93 -17.93 -49.34
N GLU A 48 -26.37 -18.41 -50.51
CA GLU A 48 -27.79 -18.54 -50.85
C GLU A 48 -28.06 -19.82 -51.65
N ASN A 49 -29.17 -20.47 -51.29
CA ASN A 49 -30.12 -21.24 -52.12
C ASN A 49 -29.68 -22.48 -52.94
N SER A 50 -30.08 -23.65 -52.44
CA SER A 50 -30.91 -24.68 -53.14
C SER A 50 -31.27 -25.78 -52.11
N SER A 51 -32.55 -26.08 -51.80
CA SER A 51 -33.50 -26.96 -52.53
C SER A 51 -32.88 -28.31 -52.94
N ASN A 52 -33.45 -29.51 -52.68
CA ASN A 52 -34.87 -29.85 -52.61
C ASN A 52 -35.07 -31.27 -51.97
N GLU A 53 -36.30 -31.61 -51.52
CA GLU A 53 -36.97 -32.95 -51.52
C GLU A 53 -36.22 -34.28 -51.13
N ASN A 54 -36.81 -35.35 -50.58
CA ASN A 54 -38.21 -35.77 -50.36
C ASN A 54 -38.25 -36.96 -49.35
N ASN A 55 -39.28 -37.10 -48.50
CA ASN A 55 -40.12 -38.33 -48.34
C ASN A 55 -41.10 -38.37 -47.13
N LYS A 56 -42.21 -39.09 -47.36
CA LYS A 56 -43.36 -39.46 -46.49
C LYS A 56 -42.96 -40.26 -45.23
N SER A 57 -43.78 -40.45 -44.18
CA SER A 57 -45.22 -40.82 -44.11
C SER A 57 -45.85 -40.45 -42.75
N GLU A 58 -47.07 -39.89 -42.68
CA GLU A 58 -48.39 -40.56 -42.47
C GLU A 58 -48.58 -41.26 -41.10
N GLY A 59 -49.64 -40.90 -40.34
CA GLY A 59 -49.90 -41.48 -39.01
C GLY A 59 -51.09 -40.94 -38.18
N GLN A 60 -52.28 -40.80 -38.79
CA GLN A 60 -53.66 -40.82 -38.21
C GLN A 60 -54.06 -40.14 -36.87
N ALA A 61 -55.31 -39.66 -36.83
CA ALA A 61 -55.98 -39.02 -35.69
C ALA A 61 -57.06 -39.91 -35.05
N ILE A 62 -57.42 -39.64 -33.78
CA ILE A 62 -58.72 -40.03 -33.17
C ILE A 62 -59.21 -38.90 -32.24
N ASN A 63 -60.50 -38.54 -32.35
CA ASN A 63 -61.22 -37.62 -31.47
C ASN A 63 -61.81 -38.32 -30.23
N SER A 64 -62.09 -37.58 -29.16
CA SER A 64 -63.40 -37.67 -28.47
C SER A 64 -63.63 -36.50 -27.51
N ASP A 65 -64.86 -36.00 -27.51
CA ASP A 65 -65.35 -34.90 -26.67
C ASP A 65 -65.83 -35.37 -25.28
N LEU A 66 -66.09 -34.41 -24.38
CA LEU A 66 -67.44 -34.04 -23.88
C LEU A 66 -67.54 -33.77 -22.34
N VAL A 67 -68.11 -32.60 -21.98
CA VAL A 67 -68.67 -32.16 -20.67
C VAL A 67 -67.70 -32.01 -19.46
N GLY A 68 -67.69 -30.90 -18.71
CA GLY A 68 -68.43 -29.64 -18.88
C GLY A 68 -68.22 -28.56 -17.79
N SER A 69 -68.68 -27.36 -18.13
CA SER A 69 -69.01 -26.17 -17.31
C SER A 69 -68.53 -26.02 -15.85
N SER A 70 -67.76 -24.95 -15.58
CA SER A 70 -68.19 -23.88 -14.66
C SER A 70 -67.51 -22.54 -15.04
N SER A 71 -68.12 -21.41 -14.68
CA SER A 71 -67.80 -20.08 -15.22
C SER A 71 -66.91 -19.23 -14.32
N SER A 72 -65.95 -18.51 -14.91
CA SER A 72 -65.44 -17.24 -14.36
C SER A 72 -64.94 -16.32 -15.49
N ALA A 73 -65.03 -15.02 -15.26
CA ALA A 73 -64.98 -13.95 -16.25
C ALA A 73 -63.80 -13.98 -17.26
N HIS A 74 -64.11 -13.68 -18.52
CA HIS A 74 -63.12 -13.39 -19.56
C HIS A 74 -62.44 -12.04 -19.28
N GLU A 75 -61.17 -12.05 -18.89
CA GLU A 75 -60.31 -10.86 -19.00
C GLU A 75 -59.96 -10.62 -20.47
N THR A 76 -60.15 -9.39 -20.95
CA THR A 76 -59.62 -8.95 -22.24
C THR A 76 -58.09 -8.92 -22.20
N PRO A 77 -57.38 -9.33 -23.26
CA PRO A 77 -55.92 -9.33 -23.28
C PRO A 77 -55.38 -7.93 -23.04
N ALA A 78 -54.67 -7.75 -21.93
CA ALA A 78 -54.23 -6.44 -21.47
C ALA A 78 -53.35 -5.73 -22.51
N LYS A 79 -53.64 -4.45 -22.77
CA LYS A 79 -52.77 -3.55 -23.55
C LYS A 79 -51.30 -3.74 -23.13
N PRO A 80 -50.37 -3.94 -24.09
CA PRO A 80 -48.94 -4.03 -23.80
C PRO A 80 -48.48 -2.86 -22.94
N TRP A 81 -47.53 -3.09 -22.04
CA TRP A 81 -47.16 -2.12 -20.99
C TRP A 81 -46.69 -0.75 -21.53
N TYR A 82 -46.21 -0.70 -22.77
CA TYR A 82 -45.80 0.52 -23.48
C TYR A 82 -46.94 1.28 -24.19
N LEU A 83 -48.17 0.72 -24.20
CA LEU A 83 -49.40 1.32 -24.73
C LEU A 83 -50.44 1.61 -23.63
N ARG A 84 -50.05 1.44 -22.36
CA ARG A 84 -50.83 1.89 -21.21
C ARG A 84 -50.56 3.37 -21.03
N ASP A 85 -51.63 4.15 -21.09
CA ASP A 85 -51.59 5.58 -20.77
C ASP A 85 -51.13 5.70 -19.30
N GLN A 86 -49.95 6.28 -19.07
CA GLN A 86 -49.46 6.47 -17.71
C GLN A 86 -50.40 7.44 -16.99
N PRO A 87 -50.78 7.18 -15.72
CA PRO A 87 -51.58 8.14 -14.98
C PRO A 87 -50.82 9.46 -14.91
N GLU A 88 -51.45 10.56 -15.31
CA GLU A 88 -50.91 11.92 -15.14
C GLU A 88 -50.92 12.31 -13.65
N ALA A 89 -50.14 11.60 -12.84
CA ALA A 89 -49.76 12.03 -11.51
C ALA A 89 -48.83 13.24 -11.65
N LYS A 90 -49.44 14.41 -11.82
CA LYS A 90 -48.80 15.70 -11.55
C LYS A 90 -48.60 15.79 -10.06
N GLU A 91 -47.56 15.12 -9.57
CA GLU A 91 -46.99 15.42 -8.26
C GLU A 91 -46.57 16.89 -8.31
N GLU A 92 -47.30 17.75 -7.60
CA GLU A 92 -46.91 19.14 -7.45
C GLU A 92 -45.51 19.17 -6.82
N PRO A 93 -44.55 19.92 -7.38
CA PRO A 93 -43.19 19.91 -6.86
C PRO A 93 -43.23 20.39 -5.42
N VAL A 94 -42.89 19.50 -4.49
CA VAL A 94 -42.84 19.81 -3.05
C VAL A 94 -41.99 21.07 -2.90
N ASN A 95 -42.61 22.14 -2.41
CA ASN A 95 -41.93 23.41 -2.21
C ASN A 95 -41.09 23.30 -0.94
N ILE A 96 -39.95 22.62 -1.05
CA ILE A 96 -39.02 22.42 0.07
C ILE A 96 -38.32 23.76 0.35
N ASP A 97 -38.96 24.57 1.19
CA ASP A 97 -38.33 25.73 1.80
C ASP A 97 -37.34 25.21 2.86
N LEU A 98 -36.09 24.98 2.44
CA LEU A 98 -35.03 24.40 3.26
C LEU A 98 -34.44 25.40 4.26
N GLY A 99 -34.96 26.64 4.34
CA GLY A 99 -34.42 27.68 5.21
C GLY A 99 -32.98 28.11 4.85
N LEU A 100 -32.55 27.86 3.61
CA LEU A 100 -31.16 28.07 3.18
C LEU A 100 -30.83 29.58 3.13
N PRO A 101 -29.69 30.02 3.70
CA PRO A 101 -29.36 31.43 3.83
C PRO A 101 -29.10 32.11 2.47
N ASP A 102 -28.59 31.36 1.50
CA ASP A 102 -28.26 31.86 0.17
C ASP A 102 -29.27 31.41 -0.91
N GLY A 103 -29.65 32.37 -1.77
CA GLY A 103 -30.52 32.10 -2.92
C GLY A 103 -29.98 31.01 -3.86
N ALA A 104 -28.65 30.92 -4.01
CA ALA A 104 -27.98 29.91 -4.83
C ALA A 104 -28.22 28.47 -4.33
N MET A 105 -28.20 28.25 -3.01
CA MET A 105 -28.48 26.93 -2.44
C MET A 105 -29.95 26.54 -2.67
N ASN A 106 -30.88 27.49 -2.49
CA ASN A 106 -32.31 27.28 -2.75
C ASN A 106 -32.58 26.92 -4.21
N ASP A 107 -31.92 27.56 -5.17
CA ASP A 107 -32.10 27.25 -6.59
C ASP A 107 -31.45 25.90 -6.99
N ILE A 108 -30.35 25.51 -6.33
CA ILE A 108 -29.76 24.17 -6.45
C ILE A 108 -30.66 23.09 -5.87
N ALA A 109 -31.26 23.31 -4.70
CA ALA A 109 -32.21 22.36 -4.09
C ALA A 109 -33.44 22.14 -4.98
N LYS A 110 -34.01 23.22 -5.52
CA LYS A 110 -35.09 23.14 -6.53
C LYS A 110 -34.65 22.38 -7.78
N GLN A 111 -33.41 22.56 -8.24
CA GLN A 111 -32.89 21.84 -9.41
C GLN A 111 -32.66 20.35 -9.12
N LEU A 112 -32.13 19.99 -7.95
CA LEU A 112 -31.98 18.62 -7.48
C LEU A 112 -33.33 17.88 -7.45
N ALA A 113 -34.36 18.51 -6.88
CA ALA A 113 -35.71 17.97 -6.85
C ALA A 113 -36.28 17.74 -8.28
N ARG A 114 -36.09 18.69 -9.20
CA ARG A 114 -36.48 18.54 -10.62
C ARG A 114 -35.75 17.41 -11.35
N ASP A 115 -34.51 17.12 -10.98
CA ASP A 115 -33.69 16.05 -11.57
C ASP A 115 -33.91 14.66 -10.93
N ALA A 116 -34.96 14.52 -10.10
CA ALA A 116 -35.31 13.30 -9.39
C ALA A 116 -34.19 12.79 -8.45
N ILE A 117 -33.47 13.73 -7.83
CA ILE A 117 -32.67 13.48 -6.62
C ILE A 117 -33.61 13.61 -5.41
N TYR A 118 -33.62 12.58 -4.57
CA TYR A 118 -34.46 12.47 -3.38
C TYR A 118 -33.59 12.49 -2.11
N ASP A 119 -34.24 12.58 -0.94
CA ASP A 119 -33.57 12.61 0.37
C ASP A 119 -32.49 13.70 0.45
N ILE A 120 -32.83 14.92 0.01
CA ILE A 120 -31.92 16.07 0.06
C ILE A 120 -31.83 16.54 1.51
N LYS A 121 -30.63 16.50 2.09
CA LYS A 121 -30.32 17.01 3.43
C LYS A 121 -29.26 18.11 3.31
N TYR A 122 -29.37 19.12 4.15
CA TYR A 122 -28.39 20.20 4.29
C TYR A 122 -27.80 20.12 5.69
N ILE A 123 -26.48 20.25 5.77
CA ILE A 123 -25.68 20.31 7.00
C ILE A 123 -25.16 21.76 7.06
N PRO A 124 -25.83 22.65 7.82
CA PRO A 124 -25.56 24.09 7.75
C PRO A 124 -24.17 24.49 8.23
N GLU A 125 -23.58 23.73 9.15
CA GLU A 125 -22.36 24.12 9.86
C GLU A 125 -21.09 23.92 9.03
N GLN A 126 -21.18 23.11 7.96
CA GLN A 126 -20.13 22.91 6.96
C GLN A 126 -20.56 23.32 5.55
N ASP A 127 -21.76 23.89 5.41
CA ASP A 127 -22.39 24.21 4.13
C ASP A 127 -22.39 23.04 3.13
N ILE A 128 -22.83 21.85 3.59
CA ILE A 128 -22.86 20.63 2.76
C ILE A 128 -24.31 20.24 2.42
N VAL A 129 -24.61 20.11 1.13
CA VAL A 129 -25.87 19.56 0.62
C VAL A 129 -25.63 18.11 0.16
N ILE A 130 -26.34 17.14 0.75
CA ILE A 130 -26.26 15.72 0.43
C ILE A 130 -27.57 15.25 -0.21
N GLY A 131 -27.52 14.55 -1.35
CA GLY A 131 -28.69 14.01 -2.04
C GLY A 131 -28.50 12.60 -2.61
N SER A 132 -29.60 11.84 -2.72
CA SER A 132 -29.63 10.47 -3.25
C SER A 132 -30.27 10.42 -4.65
N GLY A 133 -29.53 9.93 -5.64
CA GLY A 133 -30.03 9.67 -6.99
C GLY A 133 -30.43 8.22 -7.21
N LYS A 134 -31.46 8.00 -8.04
CA LYS A 134 -31.98 6.65 -8.38
C LYS A 134 -30.97 5.77 -9.12
N SER A 135 -30.01 6.35 -9.83
CA SER A 135 -28.91 5.63 -10.48
C SER A 135 -27.76 6.58 -10.85
N SER A 136 -26.59 6.03 -11.15
CA SER A 136 -25.42 6.72 -11.72
C SER A 136 -25.78 7.75 -12.81
N ARG A 137 -26.70 7.39 -13.71
CA ARG A 137 -27.15 8.23 -14.81
C ARG A 137 -27.98 9.45 -14.36
N HIS A 138 -28.77 9.33 -13.30
CA HIS A 138 -29.49 10.46 -12.70
C HIS A 138 -28.51 11.40 -11.98
N ILE A 139 -27.61 10.85 -11.18
CA ILE A 139 -26.54 11.58 -10.48
C ILE A 139 -25.71 12.40 -11.47
N TYR A 140 -25.29 11.77 -12.58
CA TYR A 140 -24.53 12.43 -13.64
C TYR A 140 -25.33 13.53 -14.38
N LYS A 141 -26.65 13.38 -14.52
CA LYS A 141 -27.53 14.40 -15.10
C LYS A 141 -27.67 15.58 -14.14
N ALA A 142 -28.12 15.33 -12.91
CA ALA A 142 -28.30 16.33 -11.87
C ALA A 142 -27.02 17.16 -11.65
N GLY A 143 -25.87 16.50 -11.54
CA GLY A 143 -24.60 17.19 -11.37
C GLY A 143 -24.22 18.10 -12.56
N ARG A 144 -24.63 17.76 -13.79
CA ARG A 144 -24.46 18.65 -14.95
C ARG A 144 -25.41 19.84 -14.94
N GLU A 145 -26.65 19.65 -14.51
CA GLU A 145 -27.61 20.75 -14.43
C GLU A 145 -27.25 21.72 -13.28
N ILE A 146 -26.76 21.22 -12.14
CA ILE A 146 -26.22 22.07 -11.05
C ILE A 146 -25.02 22.89 -11.53
N MET A 147 -24.06 22.27 -12.23
CA MET A 147 -22.97 23.02 -12.87
C MET A 147 -23.46 24.06 -13.89
N SER A 148 -24.60 23.80 -14.55
CA SER A 148 -25.23 24.72 -15.51
C SER A 148 -25.86 25.91 -14.77
N VAL A 149 -26.61 25.66 -13.69
CA VAL A 149 -27.23 26.67 -12.81
C VAL A 149 -26.16 27.57 -12.20
N LEU A 150 -25.17 27.00 -11.51
CA LEU A 150 -24.05 27.77 -10.91
C LEU A 150 -23.36 28.68 -11.93
N LYS A 151 -23.10 28.16 -13.14
CA LYS A 151 -22.44 28.92 -14.20
C LYS A 151 -23.32 30.01 -14.82
N HIS A 152 -24.61 29.76 -15.02
CA HIS A 152 -25.47 30.64 -15.81
C HIS A 152 -26.34 31.59 -14.98
N GLN A 153 -26.57 31.28 -13.70
CA GLN A 153 -27.39 32.09 -12.78
C GLN A 153 -26.55 32.82 -11.72
N HIS A 154 -25.40 32.26 -11.34
CA HIS A 154 -24.52 32.84 -10.30
C HIS A 154 -23.14 33.28 -10.83
N ASP A 155 -22.86 33.08 -12.13
CA ASP A 155 -21.58 33.39 -12.81
C ASP A 155 -20.33 32.75 -12.17
N VAL A 156 -20.50 31.61 -11.48
CA VAL A 156 -19.41 30.87 -10.85
C VAL A 156 -19.00 29.67 -11.69
N LEU A 157 -17.71 29.33 -11.69
CA LEU A 157 -17.16 28.17 -12.41
C LEU A 157 -16.87 27.02 -11.43
N PRO A 158 -17.88 26.19 -11.08
CA PRO A 158 -17.70 25.12 -10.10
C PRO A 158 -16.74 24.03 -10.58
N THR A 159 -16.06 23.43 -9.61
CA THR A 159 -15.19 22.27 -9.76
C THR A 159 -15.97 21.02 -9.36
N ALA A 160 -15.96 19.98 -10.22
CA ALA A 160 -16.73 18.77 -9.99
C ALA A 160 -15.87 17.50 -10.10
N GLU A 161 -15.92 16.67 -9.07
CA GLU A 161 -15.36 15.33 -9.04
C GLU A 161 -16.46 14.29 -9.39
N GLY A 162 -16.07 13.14 -9.95
CA GLY A 162 -17.00 12.15 -10.51
C GLY A 162 -17.63 12.54 -11.86
N LEU A 163 -17.69 13.82 -12.24
CA LEU A 163 -18.23 14.25 -13.54
C LEU A 163 -17.19 14.21 -14.68
N PHE A 164 -17.16 13.10 -15.42
CA PHE A 164 -16.35 13.00 -16.64
C PHE A 164 -16.75 14.02 -17.73
N LYS A 165 -15.78 14.75 -18.29
CA LYS A 165 -15.96 15.58 -19.49
C LYS A 165 -16.35 14.70 -20.69
N LYS A 166 -17.27 15.15 -21.57
CA LYS A 166 -17.76 14.39 -22.74
C LYS A 166 -16.62 13.81 -23.59
N ASN A 167 -15.52 14.55 -23.76
CA ASN A 167 -14.33 14.08 -24.50
C ASN A 167 -13.52 13.02 -23.74
N ALA A 168 -13.41 13.12 -22.41
CA ALA A 168 -12.77 12.10 -21.58
C ALA A 168 -13.58 10.79 -21.60
N GLN A 169 -14.91 10.88 -21.50
CA GLN A 169 -15.82 9.74 -21.62
C GLN A 169 -15.73 9.08 -23.01
N ARG A 170 -15.75 9.87 -24.10
CA ARG A 170 -15.54 9.37 -25.48
C ARG A 170 -14.17 8.71 -25.66
N MET A 171 -13.11 9.25 -25.07
CA MET A 171 -11.76 8.66 -25.12
C MET A 171 -11.67 7.38 -24.29
N SER A 172 -12.30 7.33 -23.12
CA SER A 172 -12.43 6.12 -22.30
C SER A 172 -13.19 5.05 -23.07
N TYR A 173 -14.33 5.38 -23.66
CA TYR A 173 -15.12 4.47 -24.50
C TYR A 173 -14.32 3.93 -25.70
N ARG A 174 -13.61 4.79 -26.43
CA ARG A 174 -12.74 4.37 -27.55
C ARG A 174 -11.61 3.43 -27.09
N ARG A 175 -11.05 3.64 -25.90
CA ARG A 175 -10.05 2.74 -25.30
C ARG A 175 -10.70 1.43 -24.83
N MET A 176 -11.89 1.49 -24.27
CA MET A 176 -12.66 0.35 -23.79
C MET A 176 -13.13 -0.53 -24.95
N LEU A 177 -13.73 0.00 -26.02
CA LEU A 177 -14.06 -0.76 -27.24
C LEU A 177 -12.84 -1.48 -27.86
N LYS A 178 -11.67 -0.83 -27.87
CA LYS A 178 -10.42 -1.45 -28.34
C LYS A 178 -9.97 -2.62 -27.46
N LYS A 179 -10.33 -2.64 -26.16
CA LYS A 179 -10.11 -3.77 -25.24
C LYS A 179 -11.26 -4.79 -25.29
N ALA A 180 -12.50 -4.34 -25.45
CA ALA A 180 -13.73 -5.12 -25.33
C ALA A 180 -13.91 -6.14 -26.47
N ARG A 181 -13.18 -5.97 -27.58
CA ARG A 181 -12.92 -7.06 -28.55
C ARG A 181 -12.32 -8.34 -27.92
N LYS A 182 -11.96 -8.33 -26.63
CA LYS A 182 -11.50 -9.52 -25.88
C LYS A 182 -12.38 -9.92 -24.69
N GLN A 183 -13.16 -9.02 -24.08
CA GLN A 183 -14.00 -9.30 -22.90
C GLN A 183 -15.16 -8.29 -22.78
N ASN A 184 -16.31 -8.71 -22.23
CA ASN A 184 -17.39 -7.80 -21.82
C ASN A 184 -16.88 -6.89 -20.69
N LEU A 185 -16.88 -5.56 -20.91
CA LEU A 185 -16.55 -4.55 -19.90
C LEU A 185 -17.72 -3.59 -19.74
N GLU A 186 -18.14 -3.41 -18.50
CA GLU A 186 -19.06 -2.34 -18.10
C GLU A 186 -18.32 -0.99 -18.07
N PHE A 187 -19.09 0.10 -18.14
CA PHE A 187 -18.53 1.44 -17.99
C PHE A 187 -18.23 1.74 -16.51
N PRO A 188 -17.16 2.50 -16.21
CA PRO A 188 -16.98 3.07 -14.88
C PRO A 188 -18.00 4.20 -14.68
N ASP A 189 -19.18 3.82 -14.24
CA ASP A 189 -20.21 4.73 -13.77
C ASP A 189 -19.82 5.27 -12.38
N SER A 190 -19.92 6.59 -12.20
CA SER A 190 -19.64 7.22 -10.90
C SER A 190 -20.89 7.18 -10.03
N GLU A 191 -20.84 6.37 -8.98
CA GLU A 191 -21.87 6.27 -7.92
C GLU A 191 -21.90 7.48 -6.98
N TRP A 192 -20.89 8.34 -7.07
CA TRP A 192 -20.73 9.54 -6.26
C TRP A 192 -20.19 10.68 -7.13
N VAL A 193 -20.81 11.84 -7.01
CA VAL A 193 -20.39 13.12 -7.59
C VAL A 193 -20.28 14.14 -6.45
N VAL A 194 -19.18 14.89 -6.45
CA VAL A 194 -18.98 16.05 -5.55
C VAL A 194 -18.87 17.29 -6.43
N ILE A 195 -19.58 18.35 -6.09
CA ILE A 195 -19.48 19.65 -6.73
C ILE A 195 -19.09 20.67 -5.66
N ASP A 196 -17.89 21.20 -5.79
CA ASP A 196 -17.45 22.39 -5.09
C ASP A 196 -17.99 23.61 -5.85
N SER A 197 -18.84 24.37 -5.17
CA SER A 197 -19.51 25.53 -5.75
C SER A 197 -18.56 26.70 -6.02
N GLN A 198 -17.40 26.74 -5.36
CA GLN A 198 -16.53 27.92 -5.20
C GLN A 198 -17.22 29.11 -4.50
N MET A 199 -18.44 28.93 -3.98
CA MET A 199 -19.19 29.91 -3.18
C MET A 199 -19.12 29.65 -1.67
N GLY A 200 -18.37 28.63 -1.24
CA GLY A 200 -18.24 28.22 0.16
C GLY A 200 -18.92 26.89 0.49
N PHE A 201 -19.86 26.42 -0.35
CA PHE A 201 -20.65 25.22 -0.09
C PHE A 201 -20.34 24.05 -1.03
N HIS A 202 -20.61 22.82 -0.57
CA HIS A 202 -20.36 21.58 -1.32
C HIS A 202 -21.64 20.78 -1.57
N VAL A 203 -21.81 20.25 -2.79
CA VAL A 203 -22.96 19.41 -3.16
C VAL A 203 -22.50 17.98 -3.44
N HIS A 204 -22.94 17.03 -2.61
CA HIS A 204 -22.62 15.62 -2.68
C HIS A 204 -23.84 14.83 -3.17
N ILE A 205 -23.72 14.15 -4.29
CA ILE A 205 -24.81 13.35 -4.88
C ILE A 205 -24.37 11.90 -5.00
N PHE A 206 -25.11 10.99 -4.37
CA PHE A 206 -24.78 9.57 -4.22
C PHE A 206 -25.83 8.65 -4.85
N THR A 207 -25.51 7.38 -5.11
CA THR A 207 -26.53 6.31 -5.10
C THR A 207 -26.90 5.99 -3.64
N ALA A 208 -28.11 5.49 -3.39
CA ALA A 208 -28.54 5.13 -2.02
C ALA A 208 -27.54 4.18 -1.32
N GLU A 209 -27.17 3.08 -2.00
CA GLU A 209 -26.16 2.11 -1.53
C GLU A 209 -24.80 2.77 -1.20
N LYS A 210 -24.40 3.79 -1.98
CA LYS A 210 -23.13 4.49 -1.76
C LYS A 210 -23.20 5.48 -0.61
N ARG A 211 -24.35 6.13 -0.40
CA ARG A 211 -24.59 7.04 0.73
C ARG A 211 -24.52 6.29 2.05
N GLU A 212 -25.21 5.15 2.16
CA GLU A 212 -25.17 4.27 3.33
C GLU A 212 -23.74 3.77 3.64
N LEU A 213 -22.97 3.41 2.60
CA LEU A 213 -21.61 2.89 2.77
C LEU A 213 -20.58 3.95 3.20
N VAL A 214 -20.75 5.21 2.78
CA VAL A 214 -19.82 6.31 3.12
C VAL A 214 -20.25 7.03 4.40
N ASN A 215 -21.56 7.13 4.64
CA ASN A 215 -22.19 7.73 5.81
C ASN A 215 -21.62 9.09 6.26
N LEU A 216 -21.50 10.03 5.31
CA LEU A 216 -21.03 11.39 5.60
C LEU A 216 -21.95 12.13 6.59
N GLU A 217 -23.23 11.77 6.66
CA GLU A 217 -24.18 12.42 7.57
C GLU A 217 -23.80 12.24 9.04
N ASP A 218 -23.35 11.04 9.44
CA ASP A 218 -22.93 10.82 10.82
C ASP A 218 -21.52 11.36 11.06
N LEU A 219 -20.62 11.25 10.07
CA LEU A 219 -19.26 11.80 10.16
C LEU A 219 -19.28 13.30 10.51
N TYR A 220 -20.15 14.08 9.87
CA TYR A 220 -20.26 15.52 10.08
C TYR A 220 -21.13 15.93 11.28
N LYS A 221 -21.86 15.00 11.92
CA LYS A 221 -22.49 15.23 13.23
C LYS A 221 -21.46 15.12 14.36
N PHE A 222 -20.58 14.11 14.30
CA PHE A 222 -19.63 13.85 15.38
C PHE A 222 -18.62 14.99 15.62
N GLU A 223 -18.26 15.75 14.59
CA GLU A 223 -17.39 16.92 14.74
C GLU A 223 -18.07 18.08 15.51
N MET A 224 -19.40 18.05 15.68
CA MET A 224 -20.17 19.07 16.40
C MET A 224 -20.33 18.73 17.88
N ASP A 225 -20.69 17.48 18.17
CA ASP A 225 -20.94 17.03 19.55
C ASP A 225 -19.65 17.07 20.40
N GLU A 226 -18.45 16.94 19.81
CA GLU A 226 -17.18 17.02 20.56
C GLU A 226 -16.83 18.43 21.07
N GLU A 227 -17.40 19.50 20.49
CA GLU A 227 -17.09 20.89 20.91
C GLU A 227 -18.08 21.44 21.97
N GLU A 228 -19.26 20.84 22.13
CA GLU A 228 -20.28 21.19 23.15
C GLU A 228 -20.40 20.20 24.32
N VAL A 229 -19.45 19.28 24.52
CA VAL A 229 -19.33 18.58 25.83
C VAL A 229 -18.75 19.54 26.87
N GLU A 230 -19.56 20.50 27.32
CA GLU A 230 -19.43 21.07 28.65
C GLU A 230 -19.56 19.91 29.65
N ILE A 231 -18.42 19.38 30.09
CA ILE A 231 -18.37 18.34 31.13
C ILE A 231 -19.06 18.92 32.36
N SER A 232 -20.23 18.37 32.68
CA SER A 232 -20.98 18.78 33.86
C SER A 232 -20.06 18.69 35.09
N PRO A 233 -20.04 19.72 35.97
CA PRO A 233 -19.27 19.65 37.21
C PRO A 233 -19.60 18.39 38.05
N GLU A 234 -20.81 17.84 37.87
CA GLU A 234 -21.29 16.62 38.54
C GLU A 234 -20.58 15.35 38.04
N ASP A 235 -20.21 15.28 36.75
CA ASP A 235 -19.42 14.17 36.19
C ASP A 235 -17.97 14.18 36.70
N PHE A 236 -17.44 15.37 36.99
CA PHE A 236 -16.13 15.55 37.62
C PHE A 236 -16.13 15.05 39.09
N GLU A 237 -17.21 15.28 39.85
CA GLU A 237 -17.36 14.73 41.21
C GLU A 237 -17.41 13.19 41.23
N TRP A 238 -18.03 12.56 40.23
CA TRP A 238 -18.10 11.10 40.14
C TRP A 238 -16.70 10.50 39.91
N ALA A 239 -15.90 11.12 39.04
CA ALA A 239 -14.50 10.74 38.81
C ALA A 239 -13.60 10.91 40.05
N GLU A 240 -13.82 11.96 40.87
CA GLU A 240 -13.09 12.12 42.14
C GLU A 240 -13.50 11.12 43.21
N LYS A 241 -14.79 10.83 43.36
CA LYS A 241 -15.30 9.82 44.33
C LYS A 241 -14.79 8.42 44.00
N GLY A 242 -14.60 8.09 42.71
CA GLY A 242 -13.97 6.84 42.29
C GLY A 242 -12.53 6.66 42.76
N ARG A 243 -11.75 7.73 42.92
CA ARG A 243 -10.33 7.67 43.33
C ARG A 243 -10.11 7.45 44.83
N LYS A 244 -11.05 7.85 45.70
CA LYS A 244 -10.87 7.73 47.16
C LYS A 244 -11.08 6.32 47.72
N ASN A 245 -11.76 5.44 47.00
CA ASN A 245 -12.04 4.06 47.45
C ASN A 245 -10.94 3.03 47.08
N VAL A 246 -9.76 3.48 46.61
CA VAL A 246 -8.68 2.62 46.10
C VAL A 246 -7.39 2.73 46.95
N ILE A 247 -7.40 3.49 48.05
CA ILE A 247 -6.17 3.83 48.80
C ILE A 247 -5.86 2.87 49.96
N ASP A 248 -6.84 2.08 50.45
CA ASP A 248 -6.61 1.05 51.48
C ASP A 248 -6.57 -0.35 50.86
N GLY A 249 -5.43 -0.71 50.26
CA GLY A 249 -5.21 -2.01 49.61
C GLY A 249 -3.78 -2.22 49.10
N ASP A 250 -2.86 -2.58 50.00
CA ASP A 250 -1.52 -3.06 49.64
C ASP A 250 -1.59 -4.32 48.76
N GLU A 251 -1.10 -4.26 47.51
CA GLU A 251 -0.08 -5.19 46.98
C GLU A 251 0.31 -4.90 45.51
N PHE A 252 1.63 -4.90 45.25
CA PHE A 252 2.28 -5.38 44.02
C PHE A 252 1.73 -4.96 42.62
N LEU A 253 2.30 -3.90 42.04
CA LEU A 253 3.20 -3.96 40.86
C LEU A 253 3.46 -2.57 40.25
N SER A 254 4.73 -2.22 40.07
CA SER A 254 5.15 -0.99 39.39
C SER A 254 4.99 -1.09 37.87
N GLY A 255 4.02 -0.37 37.30
CA GLY A 255 3.84 -0.18 35.85
C GLY A 255 3.80 1.30 35.51
N GLN A 256 4.65 1.74 34.59
CA GLN A 256 4.87 3.16 34.28
C GLN A 256 3.62 3.83 33.67
N GLN A 257 3.14 4.91 34.28
CA GLN A 257 2.29 5.87 33.61
C GLN A 257 3.16 6.90 32.87
N ASN A 258 3.02 6.97 31.55
CA ASN A 258 3.47 8.14 30.79
C ASN A 258 2.41 9.24 30.96
N SER A 259 2.76 10.33 31.63
CA SER A 259 2.03 11.59 31.56
C SER A 259 2.61 12.43 30.43
N ASP A 260 1.83 12.71 29.38
CA ASP A 260 2.15 13.76 28.41
C ASP A 260 1.72 15.13 28.98
N PRO A 261 2.63 16.13 29.08
CA PRO A 261 2.27 17.51 29.32
C PRO A 261 2.47 18.39 28.08
N PHE A 262 1.70 19.48 28.01
CA PHE A 262 1.75 20.59 27.04
C PHE A 262 1.04 20.44 25.69
N LEU A 263 -0.21 20.93 25.68
CA LEU A 263 -0.70 21.89 24.69
C LEU A 263 -1.05 23.21 25.40
N ARG A 264 -1.09 24.32 24.64
CA ARG A 264 -1.09 25.75 25.07
C ARG A 264 0.31 26.24 25.50
N SER A 265 0.86 27.35 25.01
CA SER A 265 0.44 28.33 23.98
C SER A 265 1.70 28.75 23.16
N ASP A 266 1.79 29.76 22.27
CA ASP A 266 0.93 30.94 22.01
C ASP A 266 1.05 31.44 20.54
N SER A 267 0.31 32.51 20.22
CA SER A 267 0.26 33.21 18.94
C SER A 267 1.43 34.18 18.69
N ILE A 268 2.06 34.14 17.50
CA ILE A 268 2.85 35.27 16.96
C ILE A 268 2.57 35.43 15.46
N THR A 269 1.94 36.55 15.10
CA THR A 269 1.81 37.03 13.72
C THR A 269 3.08 37.77 13.29
N GLY A 270 3.76 37.31 12.23
CA GLY A 270 4.99 37.96 11.75
C GLY A 270 5.35 37.63 10.31
N LEU A 271 4.74 38.33 9.33
CA LEU A 271 5.07 38.23 7.90
C LEU A 271 6.38 38.96 7.55
N PRO A 272 7.39 38.31 6.95
CA PRO A 272 8.47 38.99 6.24
C PRO A 272 8.09 39.28 4.79
N LYS A 273 8.43 40.48 4.32
CA LYS A 273 8.15 40.94 2.94
C LYS A 273 9.07 40.23 1.93
N LYS A 274 8.51 39.84 0.77
CA LYS A 274 9.30 39.41 -0.40
C LYS A 274 10.09 40.60 -0.98
N PRO A 275 11.41 40.52 -1.17
CA PRO A 275 12.11 41.41 -2.10
C PRO A 275 11.86 40.93 -3.54
N SER A 276 11.21 41.77 -4.34
CA SER A 276 11.15 41.60 -5.79
C SER A 276 12.50 41.96 -6.42
N ASN A 277 13.08 41.08 -7.22
CA ASN A 277 14.15 41.44 -8.16
C ASN A 277 14.08 40.55 -9.41
N ASN A 278 13.34 41.03 -10.42
CA ASN A 278 13.58 40.65 -11.81
C ASN A 278 14.75 41.50 -12.34
N PRO A 279 15.73 40.89 -13.00
CA PRO A 279 16.36 41.51 -14.14
C PRO A 279 16.29 40.56 -15.34
N PHE A 280 15.34 40.81 -16.24
CA PHE A 280 15.26 40.18 -17.55
C PHE A 280 15.44 41.28 -18.59
N ASP A 281 16.69 41.68 -18.86
CA ASP A 281 17.00 42.53 -20.03
C ASP A 281 18.46 42.37 -20.48
N GLY A 282 18.69 42.43 -21.79
CA GLY A 282 20.01 42.36 -22.45
C GLY A 282 20.67 40.96 -22.46
N GLY A 283 21.14 40.43 -23.59
CA GLY A 283 21.09 40.95 -24.96
C GLY A 283 21.72 39.95 -25.94
N ILE A 284 21.30 40.00 -27.21
CA ILE A 284 21.81 39.12 -28.27
C ILE A 284 23.22 39.59 -28.67
N GLY A 285 24.24 38.73 -28.48
CA GLY A 285 25.62 39.00 -28.86
C GLY A 285 26.17 37.94 -29.81
N SER A 286 26.41 38.31 -31.07
CA SER A 286 27.06 37.46 -32.08
C SER A 286 28.55 37.23 -31.77
N GLY A 287 29.05 36.05 -32.11
CA GLY A 287 30.37 35.60 -31.66
C GLY A 287 31.57 36.18 -32.42
N GLN A 288 32.76 35.95 -31.88
CA GLN A 288 34.03 36.16 -32.59
C GLN A 288 35.07 35.10 -32.22
N ARG A 289 35.78 34.60 -33.24
CA ARG A 289 36.95 33.72 -33.10
C ARG A 289 38.18 34.53 -32.68
N ARG A 290 39.04 33.96 -31.84
CA ARG A 290 40.53 34.02 -31.85
C ARG A 290 41.03 33.06 -30.76
N SER A 291 41.69 31.95 -31.12
CA SER A 291 43.11 31.79 -31.49
C SER A 291 44.04 31.71 -30.27
N MET A 292 44.80 30.62 -30.20
CA MET A 292 45.76 30.34 -29.13
C MET A 292 46.83 31.43 -29.01
N HIS A 293 47.38 31.60 -27.81
CA HIS A 293 48.83 31.77 -27.64
C HIS A 293 49.29 31.14 -26.32
N THR A 294 50.46 30.51 -26.39
CA THR A 294 51.20 29.87 -25.30
C THR A 294 52.18 30.85 -24.67
N SER A 295 52.37 30.80 -23.35
CA SER A 295 53.58 31.26 -22.66
C SER A 295 53.72 30.54 -21.32
N ALA A 296 54.96 30.24 -20.93
CA ALA A 296 55.30 29.47 -19.73
C ALA A 296 55.56 30.41 -18.52
N PRO A 297 55.78 29.89 -17.28
CA PRO A 297 55.72 30.69 -16.06
C PRO A 297 57.02 31.48 -15.80
N ALA A 298 56.89 32.60 -15.09
CA ALA A 298 58.00 33.35 -14.51
C ALA A 298 58.12 33.04 -13.01
N GLU A 299 59.34 32.79 -12.56
CA GLU A 299 59.68 32.51 -11.16
C GLU A 299 59.57 33.79 -10.32
N ALA A 300 58.91 33.71 -9.16
CA ALA A 300 58.84 34.80 -8.19
C ALA A 300 59.81 34.53 -7.03
N THR A 301 60.95 35.22 -7.04
CA THR A 301 62.00 35.10 -6.02
C THR A 301 61.51 35.65 -4.68
N ILE A 302 61.72 34.88 -3.60
CA ILE A 302 61.41 35.32 -2.23
C ILE A 302 62.45 36.35 -1.79
N ALA A 303 62.03 37.60 -1.59
CA ALA A 303 62.81 38.64 -0.94
C ALA A 303 62.33 38.81 0.50
N VAL A 304 63.19 38.43 1.46
CA VAL A 304 62.96 38.67 2.89
C VAL A 304 63.52 40.05 3.24
N ASN A 305 62.64 41.00 3.54
CA ASN A 305 63.03 42.23 4.24
C ASN A 305 62.59 42.10 5.71
N LEU A 306 63.56 41.90 6.60
CA LEU A 306 63.41 42.33 7.99
C LEU A 306 63.65 43.83 8.01
N ASP A 307 62.65 44.61 8.40
CA ASP A 307 62.86 45.87 9.11
C ASP A 307 61.71 46.03 10.10
N GLY A 308 62.06 46.33 11.35
CA GLY A 308 61.10 46.47 12.44
C GLY A 308 61.05 47.91 12.92
N GLU A 309 59.89 48.54 12.79
CA GLU A 309 59.59 49.79 13.51
C GLU A 309 58.29 49.62 14.31
N SER A 310 58.35 49.99 15.59
CA SER A 310 57.20 49.97 16.48
C SER A 310 56.29 51.16 16.19
N ALA A 311 55.10 50.90 15.66
CA ALA A 311 54.01 51.87 15.63
C ALA A 311 52.86 51.35 16.50
N ALA A 312 52.59 52.05 17.61
CA ALA A 312 51.38 51.81 18.41
C ALA A 312 50.15 52.25 17.61
N GLY A 313 49.54 51.30 16.91
CA GLY A 313 48.37 51.52 16.07
C GLY A 313 47.29 50.51 16.37
N LYS A 314 46.17 51.01 16.90
CA LYS A 314 44.79 50.46 16.96
C LYS A 314 44.64 48.94 17.05
N GLU A 315 43.84 48.51 18.02
CA GLU A 315 43.25 47.18 18.09
C GLU A 315 42.44 46.90 16.82
N ASP A 316 43.12 46.38 15.80
CA ASP A 316 42.50 45.86 14.59
C ASP A 316 41.88 44.52 15.01
N GLU A 317 40.54 44.47 15.05
CA GLU A 317 39.79 43.24 15.33
C GLU A 317 40.13 42.22 14.26
N SER A 318 41.19 41.46 14.52
CA SER A 318 41.69 40.45 13.59
C SER A 318 40.54 39.50 13.29
N LYS A 319 40.02 39.59 12.07
CA LYS A 319 38.87 38.82 11.61
C LYS A 319 39.21 37.35 11.79
N VAL A 320 38.72 36.77 12.88
CA VAL A 320 38.94 35.37 13.21
C VAL A 320 38.27 34.58 12.10
N HIS A 321 39.07 34.13 11.14
CA HIS A 321 38.58 33.28 10.07
C HIS A 321 37.87 32.09 10.73
N PRO A 322 36.59 31.83 10.41
CA PRO A 322 35.84 30.76 11.06
C PRO A 322 36.65 29.47 10.91
N SER A 323 36.94 28.83 12.05
CA SER A 323 37.87 27.71 12.10
C SER A 323 37.35 26.61 11.20
N ILE A 324 38.04 26.37 10.08
CA ILE A 324 37.64 25.37 9.09
C ILE A 324 37.62 24.01 9.79
N VAL A 325 36.42 23.49 10.02
CA VAL A 325 36.23 22.19 10.65
C VAL A 325 36.75 21.13 9.67
N PRO A 326 37.69 20.25 10.07
CA PRO A 326 38.26 19.26 9.16
C PRO A 326 37.27 18.13 8.87
N VAL A 327 37.32 17.57 7.65
CA VAL A 327 36.34 16.58 7.14
C VAL A 327 36.12 15.40 8.10
N PHE A 328 37.18 14.89 8.73
CA PHE A 328 37.08 13.76 9.68
C PHE A 328 36.18 14.05 10.90
N MET A 329 35.97 15.32 11.28
CA MET A 329 35.02 15.68 12.34
C MET A 329 33.58 15.46 11.87
N TYR A 330 33.26 15.81 10.63
CA TYR A 330 31.94 15.54 10.03
C TYR A 330 31.71 14.05 9.84
N GLU A 331 32.73 13.28 9.48
CA GLU A 331 32.64 11.81 9.45
C GLU A 331 32.32 11.22 10.84
N ASN A 332 32.97 11.74 11.89
CA ASN A 332 32.74 11.35 13.28
C ASN A 332 31.32 11.73 13.76
N TRP A 333 30.88 12.96 13.49
CA TRP A 333 29.51 13.41 13.78
C TRP A 333 28.47 12.58 13.01
N ALA A 334 28.73 12.30 11.72
CA ALA A 334 27.84 11.49 10.89
C ALA A 334 27.77 10.04 11.39
N ALA A 335 28.89 9.45 11.81
CA ALA A 335 28.93 8.11 12.41
C ALA A 335 28.16 8.04 13.74
N LYS A 336 28.17 9.11 14.52
CA LYS A 336 27.42 9.23 15.79
C LYS A 336 25.94 9.60 15.62
N GLY A 337 25.52 10.05 14.44
CA GLY A 337 24.16 10.56 14.23
C GLY A 337 23.93 11.97 14.81
N GLU A 338 24.99 12.77 15.00
CA GLU A 338 24.91 14.15 15.52
C GLU A 338 24.47 15.12 14.40
N LYS A 339 23.27 14.91 13.83
CA LYS A 339 22.79 15.62 12.62
C LYS A 339 22.83 17.14 12.76
N ASP A 340 22.46 17.67 13.93
CA ASP A 340 22.31 19.12 14.14
C ASP A 340 23.66 19.85 14.10
N LYS A 341 24.74 19.19 14.56
CA LYS A 341 26.10 19.74 14.44
C LYS A 341 26.56 19.81 12.99
N ILE A 342 26.18 18.81 12.19
CA ILE A 342 26.51 18.76 10.76
C ILE A 342 25.72 19.83 10.00
N LEU A 343 24.42 19.98 10.29
CA LEU A 343 23.56 20.99 9.66
C LEU A 343 23.98 22.42 10.05
N ALA A 344 24.23 22.68 11.34
CA ALA A 344 24.71 23.99 11.82
C ALA A 344 26.11 24.36 11.29
N LYS A 345 26.87 23.38 10.77
CA LYS A 345 28.18 23.57 10.15
C LYS A 345 28.20 23.23 8.66
N LEU A 346 27.02 23.16 8.04
CA LEU A 346 26.92 22.72 6.65
C LEU A 346 27.69 23.65 5.70
N ASP A 347 27.66 24.96 5.93
CA ASP A 347 28.34 25.97 5.09
C ASP A 347 29.85 26.11 5.34
N ASP A 348 30.33 25.70 6.52
CA ASP A 348 31.78 25.60 6.79
C ASP A 348 32.41 24.45 5.98
N LEU A 349 31.61 23.49 5.51
CA LEU A 349 32.05 22.49 4.55
C LEU A 349 32.14 23.12 3.14
N GLN A 350 33.37 23.53 2.80
CA GLN A 350 33.82 23.83 1.43
C GLN A 350 33.27 22.78 0.43
N PRO A 351 33.11 23.11 -0.87
CA PRO A 351 32.52 22.23 -1.88
C PRO A 351 33.36 20.95 -2.11
N HIS A 352 33.13 19.98 -1.23
CA HIS A 352 33.69 18.63 -1.24
C HIS A 352 32.67 17.70 -1.91
N GLU A 353 33.13 16.78 -2.75
CA GLU A 353 32.25 15.90 -3.54
C GLU A 353 31.28 15.11 -2.65
N ASP A 354 31.74 14.67 -1.47
CA ASP A 354 30.93 13.94 -0.48
C ASP A 354 30.07 14.80 0.49
N ARG A 355 30.00 16.14 0.34
CA ARG A 355 29.29 17.04 1.30
C ARG A 355 27.90 16.54 1.66
N LYS A 356 27.07 16.30 0.65
CA LYS A 356 25.70 15.78 0.83
C LYS A 356 25.69 14.38 1.42
N VAL A 357 26.57 13.47 0.97
CA VAL A 357 26.65 12.09 1.47
C VAL A 357 26.90 12.04 2.98
N LEU A 358 27.75 12.92 3.51
CA LEU A 358 28.02 13.02 4.96
C LEU A 358 26.79 13.48 5.75
N VAL A 359 26.07 14.49 5.25
CA VAL A 359 24.83 15.00 5.88
C VAL A 359 23.74 13.93 5.87
N LEU A 360 23.47 13.32 4.72
CA LEU A 360 22.50 12.24 4.56
C LEU A 360 22.85 11.05 5.48
N ARG A 361 24.15 10.75 5.67
CA ARG A 361 24.62 9.71 6.57
C ARG A 361 24.40 10.07 8.04
N GLY A 362 24.59 11.34 8.40
CA GLY A 362 24.24 11.88 9.71
C GLY A 362 22.76 11.72 10.03
N ILE A 363 21.87 12.13 9.12
CA ILE A 363 20.41 11.97 9.24
C ILE A 363 20.04 10.47 9.31
N ALA A 364 20.61 9.63 8.44
CA ALA A 364 20.35 8.19 8.45
C ALA A 364 20.76 7.51 9.77
N ASN A 365 21.88 7.93 10.37
CA ASN A 365 22.35 7.39 11.65
C ASN A 365 21.58 7.98 12.85
N PHE A 366 21.19 9.26 12.81
CA PHE A 366 20.28 9.87 13.79
C PHE A 366 18.97 9.06 13.88
N LEU A 367 18.34 8.76 12.75
CA LEU A 367 17.13 7.93 12.66
C LEU A 367 17.34 6.46 13.07
N LYS A 368 18.58 6.06 13.41
CA LYS A 368 18.92 4.72 13.93
C LYS A 368 19.21 4.71 15.44
N LEU A 369 19.38 5.88 16.06
CA LEU A 369 19.63 5.97 17.51
C LEU A 369 18.36 5.57 18.27
N SER A 370 18.53 4.84 19.38
CA SER A 370 17.42 4.48 20.28
C SER A 370 16.84 5.66 21.07
N THR A 371 17.52 6.80 21.05
CA THR A 371 17.08 8.06 21.65
C THR A 371 16.14 8.88 20.77
N THR A 372 16.07 8.56 19.47
CA THR A 372 15.28 9.32 18.50
C THR A 372 13.80 8.96 18.64
N GLY A 373 13.00 9.95 19.03
CA GLY A 373 11.58 9.79 19.31
C GLY A 373 10.72 9.73 18.05
N PHE A 374 9.48 9.26 18.22
CA PHE A 374 8.46 9.25 17.17
C PHE A 374 8.21 10.65 16.56
N ASN A 375 8.34 11.69 17.38
CA ASN A 375 8.11 13.09 17.04
C ASN A 375 9.27 13.75 16.27
N ASP A 376 10.49 13.19 16.33
CA ASP A 376 11.66 13.74 15.65
C ASP A 376 11.68 13.36 14.15
N VAL A 377 10.95 12.30 13.79
CA VAL A 377 10.96 11.71 12.44
C VAL A 377 10.46 12.68 11.35
N PRO A 378 9.35 13.43 11.51
CA PRO A 378 8.89 14.36 10.49
C PRO A 378 9.93 15.43 10.15
N GLN A 379 10.56 16.04 11.16
CA GLN A 379 11.60 17.05 10.97
C GLN A 379 12.84 16.45 10.28
N ALA A 380 13.34 15.30 10.75
CA ALA A 380 14.48 14.63 10.13
C ALA A 380 14.21 14.18 8.68
N VAL A 381 12.95 13.91 8.32
CA VAL A 381 12.51 13.61 6.94
C VAL A 381 12.38 14.87 6.09
N GLU A 382 12.01 16.02 6.67
CA GLU A 382 12.02 17.31 5.99
C GLU A 382 13.46 17.75 5.66
N GLU A 383 14.34 17.78 6.67
CA GLU A 383 15.78 18.04 6.53
C GLU A 383 16.45 17.12 5.50
N LEU A 384 16.02 15.84 5.44
CA LEU A 384 16.50 14.89 4.43
C LEU A 384 16.21 15.38 3.00
N PHE A 385 15.01 15.91 2.75
CA PHE A 385 14.61 16.39 1.42
C PHE A 385 15.08 17.82 1.11
N GLU A 386 15.38 18.64 2.11
CA GLU A 386 16.11 19.91 1.88
C GLU A 386 17.52 19.66 1.32
N VAL A 387 18.20 18.62 1.81
CA VAL A 387 19.57 18.26 1.39
C VAL A 387 19.59 17.37 0.14
N PHE A 388 18.59 16.50 -0.02
CA PHE A 388 18.52 15.51 -1.09
C PHE A 388 17.75 16.01 -2.32
N SER A 389 18.46 16.33 -3.41
CA SER A 389 17.86 16.74 -4.68
C SER A 389 17.88 15.62 -5.75
N PRO A 390 16.73 15.10 -6.21
CA PRO A 390 16.66 13.96 -7.14
C PRO A 390 17.31 14.18 -8.52
N SER A 391 17.44 15.44 -8.97
CA SER A 391 17.92 15.78 -10.32
C SER A 391 19.43 15.62 -10.53
N ASP A 392 20.18 15.74 -9.45
CA ASP A 392 21.65 15.80 -9.40
C ASP A 392 22.24 14.81 -8.40
N ALA A 393 21.40 13.97 -7.78
CA ALA A 393 21.81 13.02 -6.75
C ALA A 393 22.67 11.86 -7.30
N SER A 394 23.78 11.59 -6.62
CA SER A 394 24.65 10.44 -6.92
C SER A 394 24.02 9.11 -6.48
N ASN A 395 24.46 7.97 -7.04
CA ASN A 395 23.97 6.65 -6.63
C ASN A 395 24.19 6.37 -5.13
N ASP A 396 25.24 6.94 -4.54
CA ASP A 396 25.55 6.80 -3.12
C ASP A 396 24.63 7.68 -2.25
N GLU A 397 24.27 8.88 -2.72
CA GLU A 397 23.25 9.73 -2.07
C GLU A 397 21.87 9.07 -2.11
N TRP A 398 21.46 8.52 -3.28
CA TRP A 398 20.23 7.73 -3.41
C TRP A 398 20.18 6.55 -2.43
N ARG A 399 21.30 5.83 -2.26
CA ARG A 399 21.43 4.70 -1.33
C ARG A 399 21.30 5.15 0.13
N VAL A 400 21.95 6.24 0.53
CA VAL A 400 21.94 6.73 1.92
C VAL A 400 20.59 7.38 2.26
N ALA A 401 19.99 8.15 1.35
CA ALA A 401 18.66 8.72 1.54
C ALA A 401 17.57 7.63 1.64
N PHE A 402 17.66 6.56 0.83
CA PHE A 402 16.79 5.39 0.99
C PHE A 402 16.96 4.73 2.37
N GLN A 403 18.20 4.62 2.88
CA GLN A 403 18.47 4.08 4.21
C GLN A 403 17.90 4.97 5.32
N ALA A 404 17.97 6.30 5.18
CA ALA A 404 17.32 7.24 6.10
C ALA A 404 15.80 7.04 6.12
N LEU A 405 15.13 6.99 4.96
CA LEU A 405 13.69 6.75 4.87
C LEU A 405 13.29 5.38 5.43
N ARG A 406 14.10 4.33 5.24
CA ARG A 406 13.88 3.02 5.87
C ARG A 406 13.94 3.10 7.40
N ASN A 407 14.90 3.84 7.95
CA ASN A 407 15.02 4.01 9.40
C ASN A 407 13.84 4.84 9.96
N ALA A 408 13.48 5.95 9.29
CA ALA A 408 12.30 6.75 9.60
C ALA A 408 11.01 5.92 9.58
N TYR A 409 10.85 5.01 8.61
CA TYR A 409 9.71 4.08 8.56
C TYR A 409 9.58 3.25 9.86
N TYR A 410 10.68 2.70 10.38
CA TYR A 410 10.64 1.85 11.59
C TYR A 410 10.31 2.63 12.86
N LEU A 411 10.71 3.90 12.94
CA LEU A 411 10.34 4.80 14.04
C LEU A 411 8.90 5.32 13.91
N ASN A 412 8.48 5.74 12.71
CA ASN A 412 7.19 6.36 12.46
C ASN A 412 6.66 6.06 11.05
N HIS A 413 6.02 4.91 10.90
CA HIS A 413 5.40 4.47 9.64
C HIS A 413 4.19 5.33 9.19
N LYS A 414 3.66 6.20 10.06
CA LYS A 414 2.61 7.18 9.69
C LYS A 414 3.22 8.33 8.89
N CYS A 415 4.40 8.80 9.31
CA CYS A 415 5.18 9.82 8.60
C CYS A 415 5.75 9.29 7.27
N VAL A 416 6.40 8.13 7.32
CA VAL A 416 6.96 7.46 6.13
C VAL A 416 6.26 6.12 5.93
N PRO A 417 5.15 6.06 5.16
CA PRO A 417 4.50 4.80 4.84
C PRO A 417 5.31 3.96 3.85
N THR A 418 5.06 2.64 3.79
CA THR A 418 5.66 1.71 2.82
C THR A 418 5.61 2.22 1.37
N GLN A 419 4.48 2.84 1.00
CA GLN A 419 4.27 3.42 -0.32
C GLN A 419 5.24 4.57 -0.62
N ALA A 420 5.70 5.34 0.38
CA ALA A 420 6.70 6.38 0.18
C ALA A 420 8.06 5.78 -0.21
N LEU A 421 8.41 4.60 0.32
CA LEU A 421 9.62 3.88 -0.08
C LEU A 421 9.53 3.37 -1.53
N VAL A 422 8.35 2.87 -1.95
CA VAL A 422 8.08 2.51 -3.36
C VAL A 422 8.18 3.75 -4.26
N ASP A 423 7.50 4.83 -3.90
CA ASP A 423 7.47 6.08 -4.65
C ASP A 423 8.90 6.68 -4.77
N PHE A 424 9.75 6.51 -3.75
CA PHE A 424 11.16 6.90 -3.76
C PHE A 424 11.99 6.07 -4.75
N LEU A 425 11.91 4.73 -4.72
CA LEU A 425 12.62 3.88 -5.68
C LEU A 425 12.16 4.12 -7.14
N VAL A 426 10.87 4.40 -7.35
CA VAL A 426 10.35 4.75 -8.68
C VAL A 426 10.95 6.08 -9.15
N SER A 427 11.19 7.00 -8.23
CA SER A 427 11.82 8.30 -8.51
C SER A 427 13.33 8.16 -8.76
N GLN A 428 14.03 7.28 -8.03
CA GLN A 428 15.43 6.89 -8.29
C GLN A 428 15.59 6.37 -9.73
N GLN A 429 14.75 5.42 -10.13
CA GLN A 429 14.76 4.87 -11.49
C GLN A 429 14.39 5.92 -12.54
N ALA A 430 13.43 6.81 -12.26
CA ALA A 430 13.03 7.89 -13.16
C ALA A 430 14.12 8.96 -13.35
N ALA A 431 14.97 9.18 -12.34
CA ALA A 431 16.17 10.02 -12.43
C ALA A 431 17.35 9.33 -13.17
N GLY A 432 17.21 8.06 -13.57
CA GLY A 432 18.25 7.28 -14.22
C GLY A 432 19.26 6.64 -13.26
N ALA A 433 19.09 6.78 -11.95
CA ALA A 433 19.91 6.12 -10.95
C ALA A 433 19.54 4.63 -10.82
N ALA A 434 20.54 3.79 -10.56
CA ALA A 434 20.35 2.34 -10.56
C ALA A 434 19.70 1.87 -9.25
N VAL A 435 18.48 1.33 -9.33
CA VAL A 435 17.81 0.68 -8.19
C VAL A 435 18.44 -0.70 -7.96
N VAL A 436 19.04 -0.90 -6.78
CA VAL A 436 19.74 -2.15 -6.43
C VAL A 436 18.76 -3.17 -5.87
N ASN A 437 18.90 -4.46 -6.22
CA ASN A 437 18.04 -5.54 -5.71
C ASN A 437 17.93 -5.57 -4.16
N LYS A 438 18.97 -5.13 -3.44
CA LYS A 438 18.92 -4.98 -1.98
C LYS A 438 17.87 -3.96 -1.54
N GLN A 439 17.74 -2.82 -2.21
CA GLN A 439 16.72 -1.81 -1.88
C GLN A 439 15.30 -2.35 -2.12
N VAL A 440 15.07 -3.01 -3.27
CA VAL A 440 13.79 -3.67 -3.56
C VAL A 440 13.46 -4.71 -2.48
N GLN A 441 14.45 -5.51 -2.08
CA GLN A 441 14.27 -6.46 -0.98
C GLN A 441 13.96 -5.76 0.34
N ASP A 442 14.69 -4.69 0.69
CA ASP A 442 14.50 -3.94 1.93
C ASP A 442 13.06 -3.39 2.03
N VAL A 443 12.46 -2.90 0.93
CA VAL A 443 11.03 -2.49 0.94
C VAL A 443 10.09 -3.68 1.08
N ILE A 444 10.39 -4.83 0.49
CA ILE A 444 9.58 -6.05 0.66
C ILE A 444 9.61 -6.52 2.13
N GLU A 445 10.79 -6.57 2.76
CA GLU A 445 10.94 -6.90 4.19
C GLU A 445 10.17 -5.91 5.07
N VAL A 446 10.38 -4.60 4.86
CA VAL A 446 9.64 -3.51 5.54
C VAL A 446 8.12 -3.64 5.37
N THR A 447 7.64 -3.99 4.17
CA THR A 447 6.20 -4.14 3.89
C THR A 447 5.58 -5.31 4.63
N ILE A 448 6.36 -6.34 4.94
CA ILE A 448 5.87 -7.59 5.52
C ILE A 448 5.84 -7.49 7.05
N ASP A 449 6.93 -7.01 7.63
CA ASP A 449 7.02 -6.68 9.06
C ASP A 449 6.25 -5.38 9.42
N SER A 450 5.49 -4.82 8.46
CA SER A 450 4.73 -3.58 8.61
C SER A 450 3.47 -3.74 9.47
N GLN A 451 3.43 -2.98 10.57
CA GLN A 451 2.22 -2.71 11.35
C GLN A 451 1.29 -1.67 10.71
N GLN A 452 1.72 -0.93 9.67
CA GLN A 452 0.92 0.13 9.02
C GLN A 452 -0.43 -0.38 8.48
N TYR A 453 -0.49 -1.66 8.12
CA TYR A 453 -1.69 -2.30 7.59
C TYR A 453 -2.59 -2.90 8.66
N GLU A 454 -2.09 -3.06 9.88
CA GLU A 454 -2.79 -3.68 10.99
C GLU A 454 -3.64 -2.61 11.69
N THR A 455 -4.94 -2.62 11.42
CA THR A 455 -5.92 -1.96 12.30
C THR A 455 -5.81 -2.59 13.69
N VAL A 456 -5.92 -1.76 14.73
CA VAL A 456 -5.70 -2.15 16.14
C VAL A 456 -6.49 -3.42 16.47
N GLY A 457 -5.77 -4.54 16.64
CA GLY A 457 -6.36 -5.86 16.87
C GLY A 457 -7.14 -6.40 15.67
N VAL A 458 -6.45 -7.02 14.70
CA VAL A 458 -7.09 -7.80 13.62
C VAL A 458 -7.91 -8.95 14.24
N THR A 459 -9.23 -8.80 14.40
CA THR A 459 -10.06 -9.82 15.06
C THR A 459 -10.53 -10.90 14.09
N SER A 460 -10.73 -10.53 12.81
CA SER A 460 -11.39 -11.40 11.84
C SER A 460 -10.52 -11.91 10.69
N VAL A 461 -10.93 -13.06 10.13
CA VAL A 461 -10.40 -13.65 8.87
C VAL A 461 -10.42 -12.62 7.73
N LYS A 462 -11.48 -11.80 7.67
CA LYS A 462 -11.73 -10.82 6.61
C LYS A 462 -10.77 -9.63 6.72
N GLU A 463 -10.53 -9.14 7.93
CA GLU A 463 -9.49 -8.14 8.20
C GLU A 463 -8.11 -8.69 7.85
N TRP A 464 -7.74 -9.89 8.30
CA TRP A 464 -6.43 -10.47 7.98
C TRP A 464 -6.21 -10.58 6.47
N ASN A 465 -7.19 -11.07 5.71
CA ASN A 465 -7.10 -11.11 4.25
C ASN A 465 -6.91 -9.70 3.64
N ARG A 466 -7.56 -8.66 4.19
CA ARG A 466 -7.36 -7.26 3.77
C ARG A 466 -5.95 -6.75 4.09
N VAL A 467 -5.38 -7.08 5.26
CA VAL A 467 -3.99 -6.77 5.63
C VAL A 467 -3.03 -7.39 4.63
N VAL A 468 -3.19 -8.69 4.36
CA VAL A 468 -2.37 -9.45 3.41
C VAL A 468 -2.54 -8.90 1.99
N ASP A 469 -3.76 -8.59 1.55
CA ASP A 469 -4.03 -7.99 0.24
C ASP A 469 -3.29 -6.67 0.05
N ALA A 470 -3.29 -5.80 1.07
CA ALA A 470 -2.58 -4.53 1.04
C ALA A 470 -1.04 -4.73 0.97
N LYS A 471 -0.48 -5.64 1.79
CA LYS A 471 0.94 -6.02 1.75
C LYS A 471 1.32 -6.60 0.37
N VAL A 472 0.53 -7.53 -0.16
CA VAL A 472 0.72 -8.16 -1.48
C VAL A 472 0.60 -7.16 -2.62
N GLN A 473 -0.31 -6.20 -2.55
CA GLN A 473 -0.51 -5.18 -3.59
C GLN A 473 0.71 -4.24 -3.69
N VAL A 474 1.33 -3.86 -2.57
CA VAL A 474 2.57 -3.06 -2.56
C VAL A 474 3.75 -3.87 -3.12
N ILE A 475 3.88 -5.14 -2.74
CA ILE A 475 4.91 -6.04 -3.31
C ILE A 475 4.70 -6.25 -4.81
N LYS A 476 3.45 -6.39 -5.26
CA LYS A 476 3.10 -6.47 -6.68
C LYS A 476 3.49 -5.19 -7.42
N GLN A 477 3.21 -4.01 -6.87
CA GLN A 477 3.61 -2.74 -7.49
C GLN A 477 5.13 -2.61 -7.62
N LEU A 478 5.90 -3.03 -6.59
CA LEU A 478 7.37 -3.12 -6.68
C LEU A 478 7.81 -4.02 -7.83
N ILE A 479 7.22 -5.21 -7.96
CA ILE A 479 7.55 -6.18 -9.01
C ILE A 479 7.15 -5.65 -10.40
N GLU A 480 6.00 -4.99 -10.54
CA GLU A 480 5.57 -4.40 -11.81
C GLU A 480 6.45 -3.19 -12.21
N SER A 481 7.00 -2.46 -11.24
CA SER A 481 7.89 -1.32 -11.49
C SER A 481 9.34 -1.74 -11.81
N PHE A 482 9.87 -2.76 -11.11
CA PHE A 482 11.29 -3.13 -11.16
C PHE A 482 11.57 -4.54 -11.74
N GLY A 483 10.53 -5.31 -12.12
CA GLY A 483 10.66 -6.72 -12.54
C GLY A 483 11.42 -6.99 -13.84
N LEU A 484 11.82 -5.95 -14.57
CA LEU A 484 12.79 -6.05 -15.66
C LEU A 484 14.25 -5.92 -15.18
N VAL A 485 14.48 -5.26 -14.04
CA VAL A 485 15.80 -5.06 -13.41
C VAL A 485 16.11 -6.20 -12.45
N THR A 486 15.11 -6.64 -11.67
CA THR A 486 15.21 -7.80 -10.80
C THR A 486 14.88 -9.06 -11.62
N PRO A 487 15.86 -9.90 -12.01
CA PRO A 487 15.60 -11.04 -12.89
C PRO A 487 14.62 -12.00 -12.23
N ALA A 488 13.68 -12.57 -13.00
CA ALA A 488 12.62 -13.47 -12.50
C ALA A 488 13.11 -14.61 -11.59
N ARG A 489 14.39 -15.00 -11.71
CA ARG A 489 15.12 -15.86 -10.76
C ARG A 489 14.95 -15.45 -9.29
N HIS A 490 14.90 -14.15 -8.98
CA HIS A 490 14.74 -13.63 -7.61
C HIS A 490 13.33 -13.86 -7.04
N LEU A 491 12.29 -13.81 -7.87
CA LEU A 491 10.92 -14.18 -7.44
C LEU A 491 10.81 -15.69 -7.18
N GLY A 492 11.60 -16.50 -7.89
CA GLY A 492 11.82 -17.91 -7.58
C GLY A 492 12.86 -18.17 -6.49
N THR A 493 13.47 -17.15 -5.85
CA THR A 493 14.39 -17.42 -4.74
C THR A 493 13.63 -17.87 -3.52
N ASP A 494 14.19 -18.87 -2.86
CA ASP A 494 13.84 -19.29 -1.51
C ASP A 494 13.70 -18.10 -0.52
N LYS A 495 14.56 -17.08 -0.64
CA LYS A 495 14.47 -15.86 0.19
C LYS A 495 13.15 -15.11 -0.04
N PHE A 496 12.75 -14.91 -1.29
CA PHE A 496 11.45 -14.31 -1.63
C PHE A 496 10.27 -15.19 -1.21
N ILE A 497 10.32 -16.51 -1.44
CA ILE A 497 9.25 -17.43 -1.06
C ILE A 497 9.03 -17.43 0.46
N ARG A 498 10.09 -17.52 1.27
CA ARG A 498 10.00 -17.40 2.75
C ARG A 498 9.40 -16.07 3.18
N VAL A 499 9.77 -14.99 2.52
CA VAL A 499 9.33 -13.63 2.83
C VAL A 499 7.83 -13.49 2.50
N MET A 500 7.39 -13.91 1.30
CA MET A 500 5.96 -13.98 0.96
C MET A 500 5.17 -14.91 1.89
N ALA A 501 5.71 -16.08 2.23
CA ALA A 501 5.04 -17.02 3.12
C ALA A 501 4.96 -16.50 4.57
N ARG A 502 5.93 -15.70 5.04
CA ARG A 502 5.80 -14.90 6.28
C ARG A 502 4.66 -13.90 6.17
N ALA A 503 4.60 -13.10 5.10
CA ALA A 503 3.51 -12.14 4.87
C ALA A 503 2.11 -12.76 4.98
N LEU A 504 1.98 -14.03 4.55
CA LEU A 504 0.74 -14.81 4.55
C LEU A 504 0.43 -15.48 5.92
N THR A 505 1.31 -15.37 6.93
CA THR A 505 1.25 -16.15 8.19
C THR A 505 1.55 -15.35 9.46
N GLN A 506 1.98 -14.10 9.36
CA GLN A 506 2.61 -13.36 10.46
C GLN A 506 1.62 -12.81 11.50
N ARG A 507 1.04 -13.71 12.30
CA ARG A 507 0.52 -13.39 13.64
C ARG A 507 1.31 -14.04 14.78
N THR A 508 2.28 -14.90 14.45
CA THR A 508 2.98 -15.75 15.43
C THR A 508 4.24 -15.14 16.06
N SER A 509 4.54 -13.85 15.85
CA SER A 509 5.63 -13.19 16.61
C SER A 509 5.34 -13.14 18.11
N ALA A 510 4.06 -13.03 18.51
CA ALA A 510 3.64 -13.17 19.90
C ALA A 510 3.89 -14.57 20.48
N SER A 511 3.95 -15.60 19.63
CA SER A 511 4.05 -17.02 20.00
C SER A 511 5.49 -17.51 20.25
N PHE A 512 6.51 -16.71 19.92
CA PHE A 512 7.91 -17.16 19.90
C PHE A 512 8.85 -16.45 20.90
N GLY A 513 8.32 -15.76 21.92
CA GLY A 513 9.20 -15.11 22.92
C GLY A 513 8.58 -14.56 24.20
N LEU A 514 7.25 -14.44 24.31
CA LEU A 514 6.59 -13.96 25.52
C LEU A 514 6.00 -15.11 26.33
N LYS A 515 6.28 -15.12 27.65
CA LYS A 515 5.60 -15.97 28.64
C LYS A 515 4.17 -15.44 28.89
N VAL A 516 3.33 -15.42 27.86
CA VAL A 516 1.89 -15.20 28.03
C VAL A 516 1.32 -16.49 28.64
N PRO A 517 0.63 -16.46 29.80
CA PRO A 517 -0.04 -17.63 30.32
C PRO A 517 -1.06 -18.12 29.29
N ALA A 518 -1.06 -19.42 29.00
CA ALA A 518 -1.80 -19.99 27.89
C ALA A 518 -3.32 -19.88 28.12
N GLN A 519 -3.95 -18.86 27.56
CA GLN A 519 -5.40 -18.86 27.37
C GLN A 519 -5.77 -19.91 26.30
N THR A 520 -6.78 -20.71 26.59
CA THR A 520 -7.22 -21.86 25.78
C THR A 520 -8.00 -21.46 24.53
N GLU A 521 -8.02 -20.18 24.17
CA GLU A 521 -8.69 -19.68 22.96
C GLU A 521 -7.88 -20.01 21.71
N THR A 522 -8.05 -21.25 21.25
CA THR A 522 -7.54 -21.78 19.99
C THR A 522 -8.28 -21.17 18.78
N THR A 523 -8.22 -19.83 18.65
CA THR A 523 -8.77 -19.13 17.48
C THR A 523 -7.99 -19.57 16.24
N LYS A 524 -8.51 -20.56 15.51
CA LYS A 524 -7.89 -21.12 14.30
C LYS A 524 -7.59 -19.99 13.32
N HIS A 525 -6.33 -19.63 13.16
CA HIS A 525 -5.94 -18.61 12.20
C HIS A 525 -6.11 -19.18 10.78
N PRO A 526 -6.91 -18.54 9.90
CA PRO A 526 -7.15 -19.03 8.55
C PRO A 526 -5.86 -18.96 7.72
N ILE A 527 -5.54 -20.02 6.98
CA ILE A 527 -4.48 -19.94 5.96
C ILE A 527 -5.03 -19.22 4.73
N ASP A 528 -4.33 -18.17 4.30
CA ASP A 528 -4.59 -17.53 3.01
C ASP A 528 -4.48 -18.55 1.86
N GLY A 529 -5.53 -18.65 1.03
CA GLY A 529 -5.58 -19.59 -0.09
C GLY A 529 -4.45 -19.43 -1.11
N ARG A 530 -3.79 -18.25 -1.17
CA ARG A 530 -2.60 -18.00 -1.99
C ARG A 530 -1.38 -18.75 -1.48
N LEU A 531 -1.25 -18.99 -0.17
CA LEU A 531 -0.14 -19.80 0.36
C LEU A 531 -0.21 -21.23 -0.18
N ARG A 532 -1.41 -21.83 -0.20
CA ARG A 532 -1.64 -23.15 -0.81
C ARG A 532 -1.27 -23.16 -2.30
N ARG A 533 -1.61 -22.10 -3.05
CA ARG A 533 -1.24 -21.96 -4.47
C ARG A 533 0.28 -21.83 -4.66
N LEU A 534 0.94 -21.06 -3.78
CA LEU A 534 2.39 -20.85 -3.79
C LEU A 534 3.15 -22.15 -3.48
N GLU A 535 2.65 -22.94 -2.54
CA GLU A 535 3.15 -24.27 -2.22
C GLU A 535 2.96 -25.21 -3.42
N SER A 536 1.71 -25.41 -3.88
CA SER A 536 1.37 -26.36 -4.95
C SER A 536 1.99 -26.03 -6.31
N GLY A 537 2.29 -24.75 -6.56
CA GLY A 537 2.91 -24.28 -7.81
C GLY A 537 4.42 -24.58 -7.91
N ASN A 538 5.06 -24.98 -6.82
CA ASN A 538 6.50 -25.22 -6.74
C ASN A 538 6.80 -26.70 -6.50
N LYS A 539 7.74 -27.28 -7.26
CA LYS A 539 8.24 -28.65 -7.02
C LYS A 539 9.06 -28.65 -5.74
N ILE A 540 8.87 -29.62 -4.85
CA ILE A 540 9.48 -29.60 -3.52
C ILE A 540 11.00 -29.69 -3.62
N LYS A 541 11.52 -30.47 -4.56
CA LYS A 541 12.96 -30.55 -4.87
C LYS A 541 13.63 -29.22 -5.28
N ASN A 542 12.85 -28.17 -5.57
CA ASN A 542 13.34 -26.82 -5.86
C ASN A 542 13.26 -25.87 -4.65
N MET A 543 12.48 -26.21 -3.62
CA MET A 543 12.44 -25.47 -2.35
C MET A 543 13.64 -25.89 -1.51
N ASN A 544 14.23 -24.96 -0.74
CA ASN A 544 15.17 -25.38 0.31
C ASN A 544 14.43 -25.58 1.64
N ARG A 545 15.13 -26.22 2.58
CA ARG A 545 14.63 -26.58 3.92
C ARG A 545 13.96 -25.43 4.67
N MET A 546 14.43 -24.20 4.50
CA MET A 546 13.86 -23.02 5.17
C MET A 546 12.56 -22.54 4.52
N THR A 547 12.36 -22.68 3.19
CA THR A 547 11.03 -22.46 2.58
C THR A 547 10.04 -23.51 3.06
N LEU A 548 10.46 -24.78 3.08
CA LEU A 548 9.64 -25.88 3.61
C LEU A 548 9.26 -25.63 5.07
N PHE A 549 10.20 -25.18 5.91
CA PHE A 549 9.92 -24.78 7.29
C PHE A 549 8.82 -23.71 7.38
N VAL A 550 8.85 -22.66 6.56
CA VAL A 550 7.80 -21.63 6.60
C VAL A 550 6.44 -22.20 6.20
N PHE A 551 6.35 -23.09 5.20
CA PHE A 551 5.09 -23.77 4.88
C PHE A 551 4.62 -24.71 6.00
N PHE A 552 5.52 -25.48 6.63
CA PHE A 552 5.16 -26.34 7.76
C PHE A 552 4.68 -25.52 8.96
N ALA A 553 5.40 -24.45 9.34
CA ALA A 553 4.98 -23.54 10.38
C ALA A 553 3.63 -22.90 10.05
N ALA A 554 3.40 -22.48 8.80
CA ALA A 554 2.12 -21.95 8.35
C ALA A 554 0.94 -22.91 8.56
N TYR A 555 1.10 -24.16 8.11
CA TYR A 555 0.06 -25.17 8.24
C TYR A 555 -0.18 -25.56 9.72
N ALA A 556 0.87 -25.61 10.54
CA ALA A 556 0.80 -25.87 11.97
C ALA A 556 0.10 -24.75 12.75
N ASN A 557 0.50 -23.49 12.54
CA ASN A 557 -0.05 -22.30 13.22
C ASN A 557 -1.56 -22.09 12.93
N ALA A 558 -2.04 -22.62 11.82
CA ALA A 558 -3.43 -22.58 11.40
C ALA A 558 -4.22 -23.87 11.72
N TYR A 559 -3.58 -24.85 12.37
CA TYR A 559 -4.15 -26.16 12.69
C TYR A 559 -4.67 -26.94 11.45
N ASP A 560 -4.12 -26.69 10.25
CA ASP A 560 -4.42 -27.48 9.04
C ASP A 560 -3.48 -28.67 8.92
N TRP A 561 -3.64 -29.62 9.83
CA TRP A 561 -2.84 -30.84 9.87
C TRP A 561 -3.02 -31.69 8.61
N LYS A 562 -4.14 -31.57 7.91
CA LYS A 562 -4.35 -32.28 6.63
C LYS A 562 -3.39 -31.76 5.57
N SER A 563 -3.27 -30.45 5.38
CA SER A 563 -2.29 -29.89 4.46
C SER A 563 -0.85 -30.07 4.97
N PHE A 564 -0.61 -29.96 6.28
CA PHE A 564 0.70 -30.21 6.89
C PHE A 564 1.25 -31.60 6.55
N PHE A 565 0.54 -32.68 6.91
CA PHE A 565 1.02 -34.05 6.69
C PHE A 565 1.04 -34.42 5.20
N ASN A 566 0.15 -33.87 4.37
CA ASN A 566 0.24 -34.03 2.92
C ASN A 566 1.53 -33.42 2.35
N LEU A 567 2.00 -32.29 2.89
CA LEU A 567 3.29 -31.70 2.53
C LEU A 567 4.46 -32.57 3.04
N VAL A 568 4.39 -33.12 4.27
CA VAL A 568 5.41 -34.04 4.81
C VAL A 568 5.58 -35.24 3.88
N GLN A 569 4.49 -35.91 3.51
CA GLN A 569 4.52 -37.08 2.61
C GLN A 569 5.08 -36.76 1.23
N ARG A 570 4.75 -35.59 0.67
CA ARG A 570 5.32 -35.16 -0.60
C ARG A 570 6.80 -34.81 -0.47
N CYS A 571 7.24 -34.23 0.65
CA CYS A 571 8.66 -33.99 0.93
C CYS A 571 9.44 -35.31 0.96
N HIS A 572 8.96 -36.32 1.69
CA HIS A 572 9.62 -37.63 1.74
C HIS A 572 9.66 -38.34 0.37
N LYS A 573 8.60 -38.18 -0.45
CA LYS A 573 8.55 -38.75 -1.81
C LYS A 573 9.46 -38.03 -2.82
N GLU A 574 9.59 -36.70 -2.76
CA GLU A 574 10.37 -35.91 -3.71
C GLU A 574 11.84 -35.68 -3.28
N THR A 575 12.14 -35.78 -1.99
CA THR A 575 13.46 -35.45 -1.41
C THR A 575 13.85 -36.45 -0.33
N LYS A 576 15.15 -36.72 -0.18
CA LYS A 576 15.64 -37.50 0.96
C LYS A 576 15.44 -36.67 2.23
N THR A 577 14.51 -37.07 3.09
CA THR A 577 14.30 -36.47 4.41
C THR A 577 15.58 -36.64 5.24
N ASP A 578 16.26 -35.54 5.52
CA ASP A 578 17.36 -35.53 6.48
C ASP A 578 16.81 -35.50 7.93
N THR A 579 17.65 -35.90 8.89
CA THR A 579 17.39 -35.80 10.34
C THR A 579 16.75 -34.48 10.74
N ALA A 580 17.19 -33.40 10.10
CA ALA A 580 16.89 -32.05 10.53
C ALA A 580 15.52 -31.56 9.98
N HIS A 581 14.97 -32.19 8.93
CA HIS A 581 13.56 -32.08 8.56
C HIS A 581 12.67 -32.89 9.50
N VAL A 582 13.07 -34.11 9.88
CA VAL A 582 12.31 -34.96 10.82
C VAL A 582 12.15 -34.26 12.17
N LEU A 583 13.26 -33.76 12.73
CA LEU A 583 13.26 -32.97 13.96
C LEU A 583 12.35 -31.75 13.87
N MET A 584 12.41 -31.01 12.77
CA MET A 584 11.62 -29.79 12.55
C MET A 584 10.11 -30.08 12.48
N VAL A 585 9.71 -31.10 11.71
CA VAL A 585 8.30 -31.53 11.59
C VAL A 585 7.78 -32.03 12.94
N THR A 586 8.55 -32.88 13.61
CA THR A 586 8.23 -33.42 14.95
C THR A 586 8.10 -32.28 15.95
N THR A 587 9.08 -31.37 16.02
CA THR A 587 9.07 -30.19 16.91
C THR A 587 7.83 -29.33 16.71
N LEU A 588 7.48 -29.00 15.47
CA LEU A 588 6.29 -28.18 15.17
C LEU A 588 4.99 -28.83 15.64
N VAL A 589 4.86 -30.15 15.47
CA VAL A 589 3.71 -30.89 16.00
C VAL A 589 3.75 -30.93 17.53
N LEU A 590 4.86 -31.32 18.16
CA LEU A 590 4.97 -31.42 19.62
C LEU A 590 4.66 -30.09 20.34
N HIS A 591 5.02 -28.94 19.74
CA HIS A 591 4.73 -27.62 20.30
C HIS A 591 3.29 -27.11 20.06
N SER A 592 2.51 -27.73 19.17
CA SER A 592 1.17 -27.22 18.80
C SER A 592 0.09 -27.45 19.86
N ARG A 593 0.28 -28.44 20.74
CA ARG A 593 -0.68 -28.88 21.76
C ARG A 593 -2.03 -29.36 21.20
N ASP A 594 -2.03 -29.85 19.95
CA ASP A 594 -3.21 -30.46 19.32
C ASP A 594 -3.11 -31.99 19.32
N GLU A 595 -3.98 -32.67 20.07
CA GLU A 595 -4.07 -34.13 20.14
C GLU A 595 -4.28 -34.77 18.76
N THR A 596 -5.03 -34.12 17.85
CA THR A 596 -5.25 -34.59 16.48
C THR A 596 -3.93 -34.65 15.70
N ALA A 597 -3.04 -33.68 15.94
CA ALA A 597 -1.72 -33.63 15.34
C ALA A 597 -0.81 -34.70 15.94
N TYR A 598 -0.90 -34.91 17.26
CA TYR A 598 -0.17 -35.97 17.98
C TYR A 598 -0.54 -37.36 17.47
N TYR A 599 -1.83 -37.71 17.46
CA TYR A 599 -2.30 -39.01 16.94
C TYR A 599 -1.84 -39.23 15.50
N ARG A 600 -2.01 -38.24 14.62
CA ARG A 600 -1.66 -38.39 13.20
C ARG A 600 -0.15 -38.44 12.94
N LEU A 601 0.66 -37.78 13.76
CA LEU A 601 2.11 -37.97 13.76
C LEU A 601 2.47 -39.41 14.13
N MET A 602 1.90 -39.93 15.22
CA MET A 602 2.23 -41.26 15.75
C MET A 602 1.65 -42.43 14.93
N GLU A 603 0.50 -42.26 14.27
CA GLU A 603 -0.16 -43.31 13.47
C GLU A 603 0.39 -43.44 12.04
N SER A 604 0.86 -42.35 11.43
CA SER A 604 1.39 -42.39 10.05
C SER A 604 2.59 -41.47 9.83
N GLY A 605 2.62 -40.30 10.46
CA GLY A 605 3.61 -39.27 10.18
C GLY A 605 5.07 -39.67 10.48
N LEU A 606 5.32 -40.49 11.51
CA LEU A 606 6.68 -40.94 11.85
C LEU A 606 7.17 -42.07 10.95
N ASP A 607 6.29 -42.97 10.51
CA ASP A 607 6.67 -44.03 9.57
C ASP A 607 7.02 -43.46 8.19
N ASP A 608 6.29 -42.43 7.74
CA ASP A 608 6.61 -41.59 6.56
C ASP A 608 7.92 -40.77 6.71
N LEU A 609 8.57 -40.78 7.89
CA LEU A 609 9.79 -39.99 8.19
C LEU A 609 11.02 -40.85 8.54
N ARG A 610 10.90 -42.19 8.45
CA ARG A 610 12.04 -43.10 8.67
C ARG A 610 13.14 -42.91 7.62
N ASP A 611 14.38 -43.13 8.03
CA ASP A 611 15.52 -43.19 7.11
C ASP A 611 15.50 -44.48 6.26
N ALA A 612 16.40 -44.58 5.29
CA ALA A 612 16.52 -45.77 4.42
C ALA A 612 16.93 -47.08 5.16
N LYS A 613 17.21 -47.01 6.46
CA LYS A 613 17.50 -48.14 7.35
C LYS A 613 16.32 -48.46 8.29
N GLY A 614 15.21 -47.73 8.19
CA GLY A 614 14.04 -47.86 9.06
C GLY A 614 14.16 -47.14 10.42
N ASN A 615 15.25 -46.41 10.66
CA ASN A 615 15.47 -45.67 11.90
C ASN A 615 14.76 -44.32 11.83
N LEU A 616 14.25 -43.87 12.97
CA LEU A 616 13.67 -42.54 13.10
C LEU A 616 14.76 -41.60 13.66
N PRO A 617 15.22 -40.59 12.91
CA PRO A 617 16.33 -39.74 13.33
C PRO A 617 15.84 -38.62 14.27
N LEU A 618 15.54 -38.99 15.52
CA LEU A 618 15.23 -38.07 16.60
C LEU A 618 16.50 -37.70 17.39
N ASP A 619 16.44 -36.55 18.07
CA ASP A 619 17.34 -36.18 19.14
C ASP A 619 16.73 -36.58 20.49
N LYS A 620 17.53 -36.50 21.55
CA LYS A 620 17.11 -36.92 22.89
C LYS A 620 15.92 -36.10 23.39
N GLU A 621 15.94 -34.78 23.18
CA GLU A 621 14.87 -33.89 23.64
C GLU A 621 13.52 -34.16 22.95
N CYS A 622 13.51 -34.41 21.63
CA CYS A 622 12.29 -34.80 20.92
C CYS A 622 11.83 -36.21 21.32
N ALA A 623 12.74 -37.15 21.56
CA ALA A 623 12.40 -38.51 22.01
C ALA A 623 11.78 -38.52 23.42
N GLU A 624 12.29 -37.70 24.34
CA GLU A 624 11.73 -37.50 25.68
C GLU A 624 10.34 -36.85 25.62
N LYS A 625 10.19 -35.74 24.87
CA LYS A 625 8.90 -35.06 24.69
C LYS A 625 7.85 -35.96 24.01
N LEU A 626 8.25 -36.74 23.00
CA LEU A 626 7.36 -37.69 22.32
C LEU A 626 6.95 -38.82 23.26
N THR A 627 7.85 -39.32 24.11
CA THR A 627 7.52 -40.32 25.14
C THR A 627 6.49 -39.77 26.14
N ALA A 628 6.73 -38.57 26.68
CA ALA A 628 5.80 -37.93 27.62
C ALA A 628 4.40 -37.68 27.01
N ILE A 629 4.33 -37.34 25.71
CA ILE A 629 3.07 -37.19 24.99
C ILE A 629 2.40 -38.55 24.70
N MET A 630 3.16 -39.60 24.41
CA MET A 630 2.63 -40.98 24.33
C MET A 630 2.05 -41.45 25.67
N ASP A 631 2.70 -41.14 26.80
CA ASP A 631 2.22 -41.46 28.15
C ASP A 631 0.95 -40.70 28.53
N HIS A 632 0.83 -39.45 28.09
CA HIS A 632 -0.37 -38.65 28.30
C HIS A 632 -1.58 -39.16 27.50
N ILE A 633 -1.36 -39.56 26.24
CA ILE A 633 -2.41 -39.96 25.30
C ILE A 633 -2.81 -41.45 25.44
N ASP A 634 -1.86 -42.31 25.81
CA ASP A 634 -2.04 -43.75 25.98
C ASP A 634 -1.34 -44.21 27.28
N PRO A 635 -1.92 -43.88 28.45
CA PRO A 635 -1.34 -44.23 29.75
C PRO A 635 -1.32 -45.75 30.02
N GLU A 636 -2.17 -46.52 29.34
CA GLU A 636 -2.20 -47.98 29.44
C GLU A 636 -1.11 -48.67 28.57
N HIS A 637 -0.36 -47.91 27.77
CA HIS A 637 0.72 -48.41 26.91
C HIS A 637 0.26 -49.50 25.91
N GLN A 638 -1.02 -49.51 25.54
CA GLN A 638 -1.57 -50.47 24.58
C GLN A 638 -1.20 -50.11 23.14
N ARG A 639 -1.11 -48.81 22.85
CA ARG A 639 -0.80 -48.24 21.53
C ARG A 639 0.68 -47.87 21.46
N PHE A 640 1.15 -47.61 20.24
CA PHE A 640 2.49 -47.06 19.97
C PHE A 640 3.70 -47.80 20.59
N GLN A 641 3.55 -49.06 21.01
CA GLN A 641 4.61 -49.85 21.66
C GLN A 641 5.90 -49.94 20.82
N HIS A 642 5.78 -49.90 19.50
CA HIS A 642 6.94 -49.87 18.60
C HIS A 642 7.70 -48.53 18.69
N LEU A 643 7.00 -47.38 18.73
CA LEU A 643 7.61 -46.06 18.94
C LEU A 643 8.26 -45.97 20.31
N ARG A 644 7.58 -46.44 21.36
CA ARG A 644 8.10 -46.47 22.75
C ARG A 644 9.43 -47.21 22.86
N ARG A 645 9.58 -48.34 22.15
CA ARG A 645 10.86 -49.09 22.08
C ARG A 645 11.96 -48.35 21.31
N GLN A 646 11.59 -47.48 20.37
CA GLN A 646 12.55 -46.66 19.61
C GLN A 646 12.95 -45.41 20.40
N THR A 647 12.02 -44.70 21.05
CA THR A 647 12.37 -43.55 21.89
C THR A 647 13.21 -43.95 23.10
N SER A 648 12.96 -45.14 23.69
CA SER A 648 13.77 -45.67 24.79
C SER A 648 15.23 -45.97 24.44
N THR A 649 15.63 -46.00 23.16
CA THR A 649 17.07 -46.11 22.80
C THR A 649 17.81 -44.76 22.79
N PHE A 650 17.10 -43.65 22.97
CA PHE A 650 17.68 -42.29 23.06
C PHE A 650 17.69 -41.72 24.48
N ALA A 651 16.91 -42.32 25.40
CA ALA A 651 16.86 -42.00 26.82
C ALA A 651 18.09 -42.54 27.57
#